data_AF-A0A1I4IPM7-F1
#
_entry.id   AF-A0A1I4IPM7-F1
#
_cell.length_a   1.000
_cell.length_b   1.000
_cell.length_c   1.000
_cell.angle_alpha   90.00
_cell.angle_beta   90.00
_cell.angle_gamma   90.00
#
_symmetry.space_group_name_H-M   'P 1'
#
loop_
_entity.id
_entity.type
_entity.pdbx_description
1 polymer ?
#
loop_
_entity_poly.entity_id
_entity_poly.type
_entity_poly.pdbx_seq_one_letter_code
_entity_poly.pdbx_strand_id
1 'polypeptide(L)'
;MDTIVDLNATVTLLTSHGKPLCKTFTQTPDGVVSTPSANMHKGLAQEVYARTPVELARLLDGLTQQQAIALGSLKSGKASAALTTKRHATGDVIARSTDHLHFKPDRLAWFLLDFDTKAMPDHVAERIADMGGPWPALCAIWPELAHAASVVRPSSSDGVTGADGAVRRSDGIHVYVLMHLTCPMSETLKTLQARAWVLGLGWLMISKAGDFLVRSIVDTTVGSPERLVYEAPPILGPGVARYPRPTIIQDGIALMGLPTHEADKAKADVLIAQAKRGLADRAAEIKEKHMAERVADLVERKKIAPKLARKIIEQRVNGCVLDDRDTLQIDTGEWVAVGDILDDPGTWDRRGIPDPIEGLEYGPDKATLMLTPRVGHPTDRPVIVSHAHGKKTVFRFKRYEMTAPPDLGPHYPAPTEPRQEAIKAHGRTVEDWADAAFKTVRASRDVKALEEMDEYDRAVAVGEIMGRYGLDHTPRSYLTRNSNAPRWMLTGALGVGKTETILRVLVENPDVTALFLVPDHQMAEEVAERYLAMGGDRAMVLRGRAMVDPEVEGEKMCLMAHRAAQVLKHGLSVRSALCEKCPKRNQCGYMRQARFLSGARAVFAPHDWAWFQLPGDFKPDVVIFDERPRDFGINVHDLPVDWLLSDLVFDGGDAFETMDALSARHHILHPLMRTLHYAARLYPWAMLAVLRQYGWTRDHLAEAVRVVDLFGARGVLRGCRNFVMHDLCKVDEVLCAPPRPIQEFKALLMALEAEIDLGHLNPTTVRLTSDDSFRITTTKTLANVPNAPFLHLDGTGDEALANAWFGALDHRNHKVERNAYVTQVTGHSFSKAYMTAGGGEWQGEWKDRSEAFQADLWGVVRADEGAAVFSYKATKPDGWFGALRGLDRWANHPSGYVIGRNQPGPRDVEHLAAPFAVRAGHVIQSSEYGQEWRGIRMRDGSVTPQLVDVHPDPWVQRVLEQIRERESEQAMDRLRLIHNPQRKSIYLLMPIVLDQTVDRVIDWKDFVRGGERIERAIRRYGFLPMSGKECVRLFPDIWDNRMTANRDLEPLQGATAETFVTFGNKESLITECYQCLYQRNAHYAHSVKAFVFATAATARERIAEIVGELRSFELLE
;
A
#
# COMPACT_ATOMS: atom_id res chain seq x y z
N MET A 1 -2.39 -9.51 38.34
CA MET A 1 -1.58 -10.69 38.00
C MET A 1 -2.45 -11.94 38.08
N ASP A 2 -3.37 -12.17 37.14
CA ASP A 2 -4.08 -13.47 37.03
C ASP A 2 -4.73 -13.60 35.65
N THR A 3 -3.90 -13.89 34.65
CA THR A 3 -4.21 -14.66 33.43
C THR A 3 -2.87 -14.99 32.81
N ILE A 4 -2.17 -15.96 33.40
CA ILE A 4 -1.04 -16.61 32.75
C ILE A 4 -1.64 -17.36 31.56
N VAL A 5 -1.27 -16.94 30.35
CA VAL A 5 -1.50 -17.70 29.11
C VAL A 5 -1.15 -19.17 29.40
N ASP A 6 -2.05 -20.10 29.11
CA ASP A 6 -1.85 -21.53 29.37
C ASP A 6 -0.64 -22.04 28.57
N LEU A 7 0.56 -22.00 29.19
CA LEU A 7 1.90 -22.26 28.63
C LEU A 7 2.16 -23.77 28.33
N ASN A 8 1.12 -24.57 28.15
CA ASN A 8 1.24 -26.03 28.07
C ASN A 8 1.21 -26.52 26.61
N ALA A 9 2.38 -26.93 26.07
CA ALA A 9 2.44 -27.62 24.78
C ALA A 9 1.82 -29.03 24.85
N THR A 10 1.11 -29.42 23.79
CA THR A 10 0.40 -30.70 23.70
C THR A 10 0.70 -31.42 22.38
N VAL A 11 0.53 -32.74 22.37
CA VAL A 11 0.46 -33.57 21.16
C VAL A 11 -0.74 -34.50 21.28
N THR A 12 -1.29 -34.95 20.15
CA THR A 12 -2.36 -35.95 20.15
C THR A 12 -1.77 -37.35 19.94
N LEU A 13 -1.94 -38.22 20.95
CA LEU A 13 -1.63 -39.64 20.87
C LEU A 13 -2.77 -40.38 20.15
N LEU A 14 -2.42 -41.08 19.07
CA LEU A 14 -3.35 -41.85 18.24
C LEU A 14 -3.11 -43.34 18.44
N THR A 15 -4.11 -44.06 18.94
CA THR A 15 -4.05 -45.51 19.19
C THR A 15 -4.96 -46.25 18.21
N SER A 16 -4.39 -47.11 17.35
CA SER A 16 -5.15 -47.94 16.40
C SER A 16 -5.79 -49.14 17.11
N HIS A 17 -7.05 -49.44 16.81
CA HIS A 17 -7.69 -50.72 17.20
C HIS A 17 -7.59 -51.78 16.11
N GLY A 18 -6.84 -51.50 15.03
CA GLY A 18 -6.69 -52.36 13.87
C GLY A 18 -5.23 -52.73 13.63
N LYS A 19 -4.70 -52.34 12.46
CA LYS A 19 -3.31 -52.63 12.10
C LYS A 19 -2.33 -51.78 12.94
N PRO A 20 -1.10 -52.26 13.17
CA PRO A 20 -0.02 -51.49 13.79
C PRO A 20 0.23 -50.14 13.09
N LEU A 21 0.67 -49.13 13.84
CA LEU A 21 1.06 -47.81 13.35
C LEU A 21 2.57 -47.64 13.42
N CYS A 22 3.31 -48.60 12.88
CA CYS A 22 4.76 -48.56 12.78
C CYS A 22 5.22 -49.24 11.48
N LYS A 23 6.49 -49.06 11.13
CA LYS A 23 7.11 -49.74 9.99
C LYS A 23 7.42 -51.19 10.37
N THR A 24 7.19 -52.11 9.45
CA THR A 24 7.62 -53.51 9.57
C THR A 24 8.85 -53.74 8.68
N PHE A 25 9.88 -54.38 9.21
CA PHE A 25 11.08 -54.74 8.45
C PHE A 25 11.19 -56.26 8.33
N THR A 26 11.32 -56.77 7.10
CA THR A 26 11.40 -58.19 6.80
C THR A 26 12.60 -58.47 5.90
N GLN A 27 13.35 -59.53 6.20
CA GLN A 27 14.43 -60.01 5.35
C GLN A 27 13.85 -60.64 4.06
N THR A 28 14.35 -60.24 2.90
CA THR A 28 14.13 -60.88 1.60
C THR A 28 15.48 -61.30 0.98
N PRO A 29 15.49 -62.08 -0.12
CA PRO A 29 16.72 -62.45 -0.82
C PRO A 29 17.54 -61.25 -1.32
N ASP A 30 16.89 -60.12 -1.57
CA ASP A 30 17.50 -58.88 -2.06
C ASP A 30 17.84 -57.88 -0.93
N GLY A 31 17.68 -58.30 0.35
CA GLY A 31 17.99 -57.48 1.53
C GLY A 31 16.79 -57.20 2.44
N VAL A 32 16.91 -56.22 3.34
CA VAL A 32 15.83 -55.87 4.28
C VAL A 32 14.82 -54.93 3.63
N VAL A 33 13.58 -55.40 3.44
CA VAL A 33 12.45 -54.61 2.89
C VAL A 33 11.64 -54.00 4.02
N SER A 34 11.24 -52.74 3.86
CA SER A 34 10.36 -52.04 4.80
C SER A 34 8.94 -51.91 4.23
N THR A 35 7.94 -52.28 5.05
CA THR A 35 6.53 -52.11 4.72
C THR A 35 5.88 -51.14 5.73
N PRO A 36 5.42 -49.96 5.29
CA PRO A 36 4.71 -49.03 6.16
C PRO A 36 3.27 -49.49 6.37
N SER A 37 2.77 -49.43 7.61
CA SER A 37 1.36 -49.63 7.93
C SER A 37 0.72 -48.29 8.30
N ALA A 38 -0.04 -47.70 7.37
CA ALA A 38 -0.60 -46.35 7.49
C ALA A 38 -2.14 -46.29 7.59
N ASN A 39 -2.81 -47.45 7.64
CA ASN A 39 -4.27 -47.52 7.57
C ASN A 39 -4.90 -47.58 8.97
N MET A 40 -5.36 -46.43 9.46
CA MET A 40 -6.15 -46.31 10.68
C MET A 40 -7.61 -46.02 10.34
N HIS A 41 -8.49 -47.02 10.48
CA HIS A 41 -9.93 -46.88 10.21
C HIS A 41 -10.77 -46.75 11.48
N LYS A 42 -10.27 -47.24 12.62
CA LYS A 42 -10.89 -47.15 13.96
C LYS A 42 -9.81 -47.02 15.04
N GLY A 43 -10.06 -46.25 16.08
CA GLY A 43 -9.12 -46.10 17.20
C GLY A 43 -9.50 -45.01 18.19
N LEU A 44 -8.52 -44.51 18.94
CA LEU A 44 -8.67 -43.45 19.94
C LEU A 44 -7.67 -42.32 19.68
N ALA A 45 -8.12 -41.07 19.79
CA ALA A 45 -7.28 -39.88 19.87
C ALA A 45 -7.29 -39.34 21.31
N GLN A 46 -6.13 -39.04 21.87
CA GLN A 46 -5.99 -38.49 23.23
C GLN A 46 -4.99 -37.34 23.26
N GLU A 47 -5.36 -36.19 23.82
CA GLU A 47 -4.42 -35.09 24.06
C GLU A 47 -3.51 -35.44 25.22
N VAL A 48 -2.20 -35.32 25.00
CA VAL A 48 -1.17 -35.56 26.02
C VAL A 48 -0.29 -34.32 26.14
N TYR A 49 -0.07 -33.87 27.38
CA TYR A 49 0.82 -32.75 27.66
C TYR A 49 2.28 -33.17 27.54
N ALA A 50 3.05 -32.34 26.84
CA ALA A 50 4.49 -32.46 26.74
C ALA A 50 5.06 -31.04 26.78
N ARG A 51 5.29 -30.51 27.99
CA ARG A 51 5.61 -29.10 28.23
C ARG A 51 7.08 -28.78 27.99
N THR A 52 7.93 -29.79 28.16
CA THR A 52 9.39 -29.67 28.03
C THR A 52 9.94 -30.70 27.05
N PRO A 53 11.14 -30.46 26.48
CA PRO A 53 11.84 -31.45 25.67
C PRO A 53 11.97 -32.82 26.35
N VAL A 54 12.21 -32.83 27.67
CA VAL A 54 12.31 -34.07 28.46
C VAL A 54 10.98 -34.83 28.52
N GLU A 55 9.87 -34.12 28.73
CA GLU A 55 8.53 -34.74 28.73
C GLU A 55 8.16 -35.29 27.36
N LEU A 56 8.44 -34.55 26.29
CA LEU A 56 8.23 -35.06 24.92
C LEU A 56 9.08 -36.30 24.67
N ALA A 57 10.38 -36.28 24.98
CA ALA A 57 11.26 -37.42 24.76
C ALA A 57 10.75 -38.69 25.47
N ARG A 58 10.33 -38.56 26.74
CA ARG A 58 9.72 -39.66 27.50
C ARG A 58 8.43 -40.18 26.86
N LEU A 59 7.56 -39.29 26.37
CA LEU A 59 6.34 -39.68 25.68
C LEU A 59 6.66 -40.48 24.40
N LEU A 60 7.63 -40.02 23.62
CA LEU A 60 8.04 -40.70 22.39
C LEU A 60 8.69 -42.06 22.65
N ASP A 61 9.44 -42.20 23.74
CA ASP A 61 10.06 -43.48 24.15
C ASP A 61 9.04 -44.51 24.63
N GLY A 62 7.90 -44.05 25.16
CA GLY A 62 6.82 -44.91 25.67
C GLY A 62 5.82 -45.40 24.62
N LEU A 63 5.97 -45.04 23.35
CA LEU A 63 5.00 -45.41 22.30
C LEU A 63 5.02 -46.91 21.99
N THR A 64 3.84 -47.53 21.92
CA THR A 64 3.68 -48.93 21.49
C THR A 64 3.53 -49.06 19.97
N GLN A 65 3.66 -50.28 19.42
CA GLN A 65 3.51 -50.55 17.98
C GLN A 65 2.13 -50.19 17.40
N GLN A 66 1.11 -49.99 18.24
CA GLN A 66 -0.24 -49.57 17.82
C GLN A 66 -0.46 -48.05 17.92
N GLN A 67 0.56 -47.30 18.35
CA GLN A 67 0.48 -45.88 18.64
C GLN A 67 1.35 -45.05 17.69
N ALA A 68 0.88 -43.85 17.40
CA ALA A 68 1.62 -42.79 16.73
C ALA A 68 1.17 -41.44 17.29
N ILE A 69 1.89 -40.37 16.99
CA ILE A 69 1.46 -39.02 17.38
C ILE A 69 0.96 -38.23 16.18
N ALA A 70 0.15 -37.23 16.45
CA ALA A 70 -0.12 -36.10 15.58
C ALA A 70 0.15 -34.82 16.36
N LEU A 71 0.67 -33.79 15.69
CA LEU A 71 1.06 -32.53 16.33
C LEU A 71 -0.13 -31.58 16.56
N GLY A 72 -1.26 -31.81 15.88
CA GLY A 72 -2.49 -31.08 16.10
C GLY A 72 -3.20 -31.51 17.39
N SER A 73 -4.04 -30.63 17.90
CA SER A 73 -4.93 -30.81 19.03
C SER A 73 -6.37 -31.11 18.56
N LEU A 74 -7.20 -31.65 19.45
CA LEU A 74 -8.62 -31.92 19.19
C LEU A 74 -9.42 -30.61 19.21
N LYS A 75 -10.17 -30.33 18.14
CA LYS A 75 -11.02 -29.12 18.05
C LYS A 75 -12.16 -29.08 19.07
N SER A 76 -12.62 -30.25 19.51
CA SER A 76 -13.71 -30.36 20.49
C SER A 76 -13.31 -29.88 21.89
N GLY A 77 -12.01 -29.68 22.15
CA GLY A 77 -11.48 -29.33 23.48
C GLY A 77 -11.54 -30.49 24.50
N LYS A 78 -11.97 -31.69 24.09
CA LYS A 78 -12.00 -32.87 24.93
C LYS A 78 -10.61 -33.48 25.08
N ALA A 79 -10.34 -34.11 26.22
CA ALA A 79 -9.08 -34.82 26.46
C ALA A 79 -8.91 -36.09 25.59
N SER A 80 -10.00 -36.68 25.09
CA SER A 80 -9.96 -37.81 24.16
C SER A 80 -11.22 -37.89 23.29
N ALA A 81 -11.11 -38.57 22.15
CA ALA A 81 -12.21 -38.82 21.21
C ALA A 81 -12.02 -40.14 20.44
N ALA A 82 -13.10 -40.86 20.15
CA ALA A 82 -13.06 -42.07 19.33
C ALA A 82 -12.88 -41.70 17.84
N LEU A 83 -12.07 -42.48 17.12
CA LEU A 83 -11.76 -42.28 15.70
C LEU A 83 -12.50 -43.27 14.80
N THR A 84 -13.03 -42.78 13.69
CA THR A 84 -13.66 -43.55 12.61
C THR A 84 -13.36 -42.95 11.22
N THR A 85 -13.89 -43.52 10.15
CA THR A 85 -13.77 -42.96 8.79
C THR A 85 -14.66 -41.74 8.59
N LYS A 86 -14.28 -40.81 7.69
CA LYS A 86 -15.00 -39.54 7.48
C LYS A 86 -16.52 -39.69 7.26
N ARG A 87 -16.94 -40.76 6.58
CA ARG A 87 -18.35 -41.10 6.32
C ARG A 87 -19.17 -41.38 7.59
N HIS A 88 -18.54 -41.82 8.68
CA HIS A 88 -19.21 -42.26 9.91
C HIS A 88 -18.92 -41.35 11.11
N ALA A 89 -18.20 -40.24 10.91
CA ALA A 89 -17.93 -39.28 11.98
C ALA A 89 -19.23 -38.55 12.33
N THR A 90 -19.62 -38.59 13.61
CA THR A 90 -20.85 -37.97 14.13
C THR A 90 -20.63 -37.51 15.57
N GLY A 91 -20.95 -36.24 15.86
CA GLY A 91 -20.84 -35.67 17.21
C GLY A 91 -19.47 -35.89 17.84
N ASP A 92 -19.41 -36.76 18.84
CA ASP A 92 -18.23 -37.06 19.66
C ASP A 92 -17.26 -38.09 19.04
N VAL A 93 -17.64 -38.71 17.93
CA VAL A 93 -16.78 -39.63 17.16
C VAL A 93 -16.21 -38.89 15.96
N ILE A 94 -14.89 -38.76 15.92
CA ILE A 94 -14.18 -37.90 14.97
C ILE A 94 -13.52 -38.69 13.83
N ALA A 95 -13.16 -38.00 12.76
CA ALA A 95 -12.26 -38.53 11.73
C ALA A 95 -10.87 -37.91 11.86
N ARG A 96 -9.82 -38.63 11.44
CA ARG A 96 -8.46 -38.09 11.32
C ARG A 96 -8.38 -37.15 10.10
N SER A 97 -8.91 -35.94 10.27
CA SER A 97 -8.95 -34.88 9.26
C SER A 97 -8.76 -33.50 9.90
N THR A 98 -8.41 -32.52 9.09
CA THR A 98 -8.37 -31.09 9.46
C THR A 98 -9.72 -30.54 9.91
N ASP A 99 -10.82 -31.27 9.69
CA ASP A 99 -12.15 -30.90 10.21
C ASP A 99 -12.20 -31.06 11.73
N HIS A 100 -11.43 -31.99 12.32
CA HIS A 100 -11.48 -32.36 13.74
C HIS A 100 -10.17 -32.13 14.51
N LEU A 101 -9.03 -32.06 13.81
CA LEU A 101 -7.74 -31.69 14.39
C LEU A 101 -7.28 -30.33 13.86
N HIS A 102 -6.68 -29.52 14.72
CA HIS A 102 -6.12 -28.22 14.37
C HIS A 102 -4.86 -27.91 15.18
N PHE A 103 -4.10 -26.91 14.74
CA PHE A 103 -3.16 -26.26 15.63
C PHE A 103 -3.88 -25.11 16.33
N LYS A 104 -3.83 -25.06 17.67
CA LYS A 104 -4.44 -23.99 18.46
C LYS A 104 -3.60 -22.71 18.31
N PRO A 105 -4.12 -21.62 17.70
CA PRO A 105 -3.41 -20.36 17.57
C PRO A 105 -2.97 -19.82 18.93
N ASP A 106 -1.89 -19.05 18.96
CA ASP A 106 -1.39 -18.31 20.13
C ASP A 106 -1.04 -19.19 21.36
N ARG A 107 -0.79 -20.49 21.13
CA ARG A 107 -0.29 -21.43 22.13
C ARG A 107 1.11 -21.97 21.76
N LEU A 108 1.78 -22.52 22.77
CA LEU A 108 2.97 -23.35 22.56
C LEU A 108 2.59 -24.68 21.89
N ALA A 109 3.34 -25.07 20.88
CA ALA A 109 3.16 -26.30 20.13
C ALA A 109 4.51 -26.91 19.74
N TRP A 110 4.53 -28.22 19.51
CA TRP A 110 5.70 -28.90 18.95
C TRP A 110 5.68 -28.81 17.43
N PHE A 111 6.74 -28.23 16.86
CA PHE A 111 6.97 -28.12 15.43
C PHE A 111 7.96 -29.20 14.99
N LEU A 112 7.66 -29.93 13.90
CA LEU A 112 8.52 -30.99 13.39
C LEU A 112 9.27 -30.52 12.14
N LEU A 113 10.60 -30.63 12.20
CA LEU A 113 11.49 -30.62 11.05
C LEU A 113 11.87 -32.07 10.72
N ASP A 114 11.48 -32.53 9.54
CA ASP A 114 11.86 -33.83 9.00
C ASP A 114 12.94 -33.63 7.92
N PHE A 115 14.13 -34.18 8.16
CA PHE A 115 15.28 -34.03 7.28
C PHE A 115 15.14 -34.95 6.06
N ASP A 116 14.85 -34.35 4.90
CA ASP A 116 14.61 -35.09 3.66
C ASP A 116 15.94 -35.37 2.95
N THR A 117 16.18 -36.62 2.59
CA THR A 117 17.33 -37.04 1.76
C THR A 117 16.88 -37.68 0.45
N LYS A 118 15.57 -37.70 0.17
CA LYS A 118 15.01 -38.44 -0.95
C LYS A 118 15.38 -37.81 -2.29
N ALA A 119 16.09 -38.58 -3.10
CA ALA A 119 16.64 -38.15 -4.39
C ALA A 119 17.48 -36.85 -4.28
N MET A 120 18.15 -36.67 -3.14
CA MET A 120 19.10 -35.58 -2.94
C MET A 120 20.30 -35.76 -3.88
N PRO A 121 20.66 -34.75 -4.70
CA PRO A 121 21.83 -34.82 -5.56
C PRO A 121 23.15 -34.78 -4.78
N ASP A 122 24.21 -35.34 -5.37
CA ASP A 122 25.55 -35.42 -4.74
C ASP A 122 26.09 -34.04 -4.32
N HIS A 123 25.95 -33.01 -5.16
CA HIS A 123 26.41 -31.65 -4.84
C HIS A 123 25.71 -31.03 -3.61
N VAL A 124 24.47 -31.43 -3.31
CA VAL A 124 23.76 -30.98 -2.10
C VAL A 124 24.29 -31.75 -0.89
N ALA A 125 24.54 -33.05 -1.04
CA ALA A 125 25.13 -33.88 0.00
C ALA A 125 26.54 -33.39 0.40
N GLU A 126 27.38 -33.07 -0.58
CA GLU A 126 28.71 -32.47 -0.39
C GLU A 126 28.61 -31.14 0.37
N ARG A 127 27.67 -30.26 -0.03
CA ARG A 127 27.46 -28.97 0.64
C ARG A 127 27.02 -29.12 2.08
N ILE A 128 26.17 -30.09 2.39
CA ILE A 128 25.78 -30.40 3.79
C ILE A 128 26.99 -30.90 4.57
N ALA A 129 27.85 -31.71 3.97
CA ALA A 129 29.09 -32.18 4.60
C ALA A 129 30.05 -31.02 4.88
N ASP A 130 30.24 -30.10 3.92
CA ASP A 130 31.07 -28.88 4.08
C ASP A 130 30.58 -27.97 5.20
N MET A 131 29.26 -27.92 5.42
CA MET A 131 28.65 -27.16 6.51
C MET A 131 28.81 -27.83 7.89
N GLY A 132 29.37 -29.05 7.96
CA GLY A 132 29.54 -29.81 9.20
C GLY A 132 28.39 -30.78 9.51
N GLY A 133 27.55 -31.09 8.53
CA GLY A 133 26.49 -32.10 8.61
C GLY A 133 25.06 -31.54 8.72
N PRO A 134 24.06 -32.42 8.93
CA PRO A 134 22.65 -32.06 8.88
C PRO A 134 22.22 -31.00 9.90
N TRP A 135 22.74 -31.04 11.14
CA TRP A 135 22.35 -30.09 12.18
C TRP A 135 22.84 -28.66 11.90
N PRO A 136 24.14 -28.42 11.59
CA PRO A 136 24.58 -27.11 11.11
C PRO A 136 23.85 -26.60 9.88
N ALA A 137 23.50 -27.48 8.93
CA ALA A 137 22.72 -27.09 7.74
C ALA A 137 21.29 -26.64 8.10
N LEU A 138 20.64 -27.29 9.07
CA LEU A 138 19.35 -26.85 9.61
C LEU A 138 19.47 -25.51 10.36
N CYS A 139 20.51 -25.35 11.19
CA CYS A 139 20.79 -24.06 11.85
C CYS A 139 21.11 -22.95 10.84
N ALA A 140 21.67 -23.25 9.67
CA ALA A 140 21.93 -22.22 8.66
C ALA A 140 20.64 -21.68 8.02
N ILE A 141 19.61 -22.51 7.82
CA ILE A 141 18.30 -22.05 7.32
C ILE A 141 17.42 -21.47 8.44
N TRP A 142 17.68 -21.84 9.70
CA TRP A 142 16.99 -21.32 10.88
C TRP A 142 17.98 -21.14 12.06
N PRO A 143 18.71 -20.01 12.10
CA PRO A 143 19.76 -19.75 13.10
C PRO A 143 19.32 -19.94 14.55
N GLU A 144 18.08 -19.59 14.85
CA GLU A 144 17.47 -19.67 16.18
C GLU A 144 17.37 -21.11 16.72
N LEU A 145 17.46 -22.14 15.86
CA LEU A 145 17.49 -23.56 16.28
C LEU A 145 18.65 -23.87 17.23
N ALA A 146 19.75 -23.13 17.15
CA ALA A 146 20.91 -23.31 18.03
C ALA A 146 20.57 -23.09 19.53
N HIS A 147 19.48 -22.39 19.82
CA HIS A 147 19.05 -22.06 21.19
C HIS A 147 17.64 -22.56 21.52
N ALA A 148 17.04 -23.35 20.63
CA ALA A 148 15.66 -23.78 20.76
C ALA A 148 15.52 -24.96 21.74
N ALA A 149 14.45 -24.96 22.53
CA ALA A 149 14.01 -26.16 23.24
C ALA A 149 13.62 -27.22 22.22
N SER A 150 14.36 -28.34 22.16
CA SER A 150 14.17 -29.33 21.10
C SER A 150 14.50 -30.76 21.48
N VAL A 151 13.92 -31.71 20.73
CA VAL A 151 14.22 -33.15 20.80
C VAL A 151 14.63 -33.63 19.41
N VAL A 152 15.82 -34.19 19.27
CA VAL A 152 16.35 -34.70 17.99
C VAL A 152 16.47 -36.21 18.04
N ARG A 153 15.95 -36.89 17.01
CA ARG A 153 15.95 -38.35 16.90
C ARG A 153 16.28 -38.81 15.48
N PRO A 154 17.09 -39.86 15.29
CA PRO A 154 17.17 -40.57 14.02
C PRO A 154 15.82 -41.20 13.66
N SER A 155 15.54 -41.29 12.36
CA SER A 155 14.31 -41.88 11.84
C SER A 155 14.13 -43.35 12.29
N SER A 156 12.89 -43.84 12.25
CA SER A 156 12.53 -45.21 12.65
C SER A 156 13.21 -46.32 11.85
N SER A 157 13.80 -46.00 10.69
CA SER A 157 14.58 -46.92 9.85
C SER A 157 16.07 -46.99 10.18
N ASP A 158 16.57 -46.12 11.05
CA ASP A 158 18.00 -46.08 11.37
C ASP A 158 18.41 -47.18 12.35
N GLY A 159 19.60 -47.75 12.11
CA GLY A 159 20.21 -48.80 12.94
C GLY A 159 19.61 -50.19 12.75
N VAL A 160 18.85 -50.44 11.68
CA VAL A 160 18.28 -51.76 11.36
C VAL A 160 19.34 -52.63 10.68
N THR A 161 19.57 -53.83 11.18
CA THR A 161 20.60 -54.77 10.70
C THR A 161 19.94 -56.02 10.12
N GLY A 162 20.35 -56.40 8.91
CA GLY A 162 19.93 -57.65 8.27
C GLY A 162 20.61 -58.89 8.86
N ALA A 163 20.17 -60.07 8.42
CA ALA A 163 20.72 -61.36 8.89
C ALA A 163 22.20 -61.58 8.51
N ASP A 164 22.68 -60.85 7.50
CA ASP A 164 24.06 -60.81 7.02
C ASP A 164 24.97 -59.86 7.83
N GLY A 165 24.41 -59.15 8.82
CA GLY A 165 25.13 -58.15 9.61
C GLY A 165 25.23 -56.77 8.95
N ALA A 166 24.63 -56.57 7.77
CA ALA A 166 24.64 -55.27 7.10
C ALA A 166 23.73 -54.27 7.82
N VAL A 167 24.32 -53.19 8.35
CA VAL A 167 23.58 -52.13 9.04
C VAL A 167 23.05 -51.13 8.02
N ARG A 168 21.73 -50.99 7.97
CA ARG A 168 21.05 -49.90 7.27
C ARG A 168 21.21 -48.62 8.08
N ARG A 169 22.08 -47.73 7.61
CA ARG A 169 22.16 -46.33 8.07
C ARG A 169 21.14 -45.50 7.31
N SER A 170 20.36 -44.71 8.03
CA SER A 170 19.34 -43.83 7.49
C SER A 170 19.71 -42.41 7.87
N ASP A 171 20.03 -41.57 6.89
CA ASP A 171 20.44 -40.17 7.11
C ASP A 171 19.29 -39.26 7.60
N GLY A 172 18.05 -39.77 7.64
CA GLY A 172 16.87 -39.02 8.09
C GLY A 172 16.85 -38.78 9.61
N ILE A 173 16.67 -37.53 10.01
CA ILE A 173 16.49 -37.08 11.39
C ILE A 173 15.16 -36.33 11.56
N HIS A 174 14.49 -36.56 12.69
CA HIS A 174 13.34 -35.77 13.13
C HIS A 174 13.80 -34.82 14.24
N VAL A 175 13.54 -33.53 14.06
CA VAL A 175 13.85 -32.47 15.03
C VAL A 175 12.52 -31.84 15.47
N TYR A 176 12.14 -32.10 16.73
CA TYR A 176 10.97 -31.47 17.35
C TYR A 176 11.42 -30.19 18.05
N VAL A 177 10.82 -29.07 17.70
CA VAL A 177 11.15 -27.74 18.21
C VAL A 177 9.94 -27.18 18.94
N LEU A 178 10.14 -26.70 20.16
CA LEU A 178 9.07 -26.01 20.88
C LEU A 178 8.87 -24.63 20.23
N MET A 179 7.62 -24.32 19.87
CA MET A 179 7.30 -23.15 19.07
C MET A 179 6.03 -22.44 19.57
N HIS A 180 6.05 -21.11 19.61
CA HIS A 180 4.86 -20.28 19.68
C HIS A 180 4.19 -20.23 18.31
N LEU A 181 2.94 -20.68 18.25
CA LEU A 181 2.20 -20.77 16.99
C LEU A 181 1.61 -19.40 16.60
N THR A 182 2.48 -18.50 16.13
CA THR A 182 2.13 -17.16 15.63
C THR A 182 1.73 -17.12 14.16
N CYS A 183 1.99 -18.19 13.42
CA CYS A 183 1.55 -18.39 12.04
C CYS A 183 1.27 -19.88 11.79
N PRO A 184 0.57 -20.25 10.69
CA PRO A 184 0.39 -21.65 10.34
C PRO A 184 1.74 -22.36 10.15
N MET A 185 1.90 -23.57 10.72
CA MET A 185 3.15 -24.35 10.58
C MET A 185 3.59 -24.56 9.12
N SER A 186 2.62 -24.66 8.21
CA SER A 186 2.88 -24.76 6.77
C SER A 186 3.60 -23.55 6.19
N GLU A 187 3.42 -22.35 6.76
CA GLU A 187 4.14 -21.15 6.32
C GLU A 187 5.59 -21.18 6.80
N THR A 188 5.84 -21.55 8.04
CA THR A 188 7.20 -21.74 8.57
C THR A 188 7.97 -22.73 7.72
N LEU A 189 7.38 -23.89 7.40
CA LEU A 189 8.03 -24.88 6.53
C LEU A 189 8.34 -24.33 5.13
N LYS A 190 7.45 -23.53 4.53
CA LYS A 190 7.69 -22.89 3.22
C LYS A 190 8.83 -21.87 3.28
N THR A 191 8.89 -21.06 4.33
CA THR A 191 9.98 -20.09 4.53
C THR A 191 11.32 -20.81 4.68
N LEU A 192 11.36 -21.89 5.45
CA LEU A 192 12.56 -22.71 5.60
C LEU A 192 13.00 -23.36 4.28
N GLN A 193 12.04 -23.84 3.48
CA GLN A 193 12.33 -24.34 2.13
C GLN A 193 12.91 -23.23 1.24
N ALA A 194 12.35 -22.01 1.26
CA ALA A 194 12.89 -20.90 0.49
C ALA A 194 14.33 -20.56 0.89
N ARG A 195 14.62 -20.48 2.19
CA ARG A 195 15.99 -20.27 2.70
C ARG A 195 16.94 -21.40 2.32
N ALA A 196 16.48 -22.65 2.35
CA ALA A 196 17.26 -23.79 1.89
C ALA A 196 17.66 -23.63 0.42
N TRP A 197 16.74 -23.21 -0.45
CA TRP A 197 17.05 -22.93 -1.85
C TRP A 197 18.09 -21.82 -2.02
N VAL A 198 17.96 -20.72 -1.27
CA VAL A 198 18.93 -19.60 -1.30
C VAL A 198 20.33 -20.07 -0.88
N LEU A 199 20.43 -20.98 0.09
CA LEU A 199 21.69 -21.51 0.58
C LEU A 199 22.24 -22.69 -0.25
N GLY A 200 21.58 -23.09 -1.34
CA GLY A 200 22.00 -24.23 -2.17
C GLY A 200 21.69 -25.61 -1.56
N LEU A 201 20.72 -25.66 -0.65
CA LEU A 201 20.23 -26.84 0.08
C LEU A 201 18.84 -27.28 -0.44
N GLY A 202 18.45 -26.81 -1.63
CA GLY A 202 17.21 -27.15 -2.34
C GLY A 202 17.48 -27.88 -3.66
N TRP A 203 16.58 -28.75 -4.07
CA TRP A 203 16.71 -29.50 -5.34
C TRP A 203 15.36 -29.84 -5.97
N LEU A 204 15.37 -30.24 -7.25
CA LEU A 204 14.18 -30.71 -7.95
C LEU A 204 14.19 -32.24 -8.05
N MET A 205 13.03 -32.84 -7.80
CA MET A 205 12.75 -34.23 -8.13
C MET A 205 11.71 -34.27 -9.24
N ILE A 206 11.95 -35.01 -10.32
CA ILE A 206 10.96 -35.17 -11.41
C ILE A 206 10.01 -36.31 -11.02
N SER A 207 8.70 -36.04 -11.04
CA SER A 207 7.67 -37.04 -10.77
C SER A 207 7.57 -38.06 -11.91
N LYS A 208 6.86 -39.17 -11.68
CA LYS A 208 6.55 -40.14 -12.74
C LYS A 208 5.76 -39.53 -13.92
N ALA A 209 5.08 -38.40 -13.69
CA ALA A 209 4.31 -37.67 -14.70
C ALA A 209 5.10 -36.55 -15.38
N GLY A 210 6.39 -36.40 -15.07
CA GLY A 210 7.25 -35.35 -15.63
C GLY A 210 7.15 -33.99 -14.93
N ASP A 211 6.44 -33.91 -13.80
CA ASP A 211 6.32 -32.66 -13.04
C ASP A 211 7.52 -32.41 -12.14
N PHE A 212 7.91 -31.15 -11.99
CA PHE A 212 8.90 -30.74 -11.01
C PHE A 212 8.31 -30.72 -9.58
N LEU A 213 8.88 -31.52 -8.70
CA LEU A 213 8.63 -31.49 -7.25
C LEU A 213 9.77 -30.70 -6.59
N VAL A 214 9.42 -29.57 -5.98
CA VAL A 214 10.37 -28.73 -5.25
C VAL A 214 10.69 -29.40 -3.91
N ARG A 215 11.97 -29.73 -3.72
CA ARG A 215 12.51 -30.40 -2.52
C ARG A 215 13.56 -29.51 -1.85
N SER A 216 13.85 -29.82 -0.60
CA SER A 216 14.83 -29.15 0.25
C SER A 216 15.20 -30.06 1.40
N ILE A 217 16.23 -29.70 2.17
CA ILE A 217 16.63 -30.41 3.40
C ILE A 217 15.52 -30.54 4.45
N VAL A 218 14.39 -29.83 4.30
CA VAL A 218 13.19 -29.95 5.15
C VAL A 218 12.01 -30.44 4.30
N ASP A 219 11.29 -31.48 4.75
CA ASP A 219 10.02 -31.91 4.16
C ASP A 219 8.87 -30.98 4.59
N THR A 220 8.36 -30.18 3.65
CA THR A 220 7.28 -29.22 3.94
C THR A 220 5.90 -29.87 4.12
N THR A 221 5.77 -31.17 3.82
CA THR A 221 4.49 -31.86 3.90
C THR A 221 4.12 -32.29 5.33
N VAL A 222 5.05 -32.17 6.29
CA VAL A 222 4.83 -32.60 7.69
C VAL A 222 3.93 -31.68 8.51
N GLY A 223 3.70 -30.45 8.04
CA GLY A 223 3.01 -29.39 8.79
C GLY A 223 1.47 -29.48 8.85
N SER A 224 0.87 -30.66 8.71
CA SER A 224 -0.59 -30.84 8.82
C SER A 224 -0.98 -31.41 10.19
N PRO A 225 -2.03 -30.88 10.86
CA PRO A 225 -2.34 -31.21 12.26
C PRO A 225 -2.73 -32.68 12.49
N GLU A 226 -3.28 -33.36 11.48
CA GLU A 226 -3.77 -34.74 11.53
C GLU A 226 -2.76 -35.79 11.04
N ARG A 227 -1.57 -35.34 10.61
CA ARG A 227 -0.55 -36.21 10.02
C ARG A 227 0.06 -37.11 11.09
N LEU A 228 0.15 -38.40 10.76
CA LEU A 228 0.78 -39.40 11.62
C LEU A 228 2.30 -39.24 11.56
N VAL A 229 2.90 -39.08 12.73
CA VAL A 229 4.36 -39.11 12.91
C VAL A 229 4.71 -40.43 13.60
N TYR A 230 5.47 -41.26 12.88
CA TYR A 230 5.77 -42.64 13.27
C TYR A 230 7.04 -42.71 14.11
N GLU A 231 6.86 -42.65 15.44
CA GLU A 231 7.96 -42.70 16.41
C GLU A 231 8.03 -44.00 17.22
N ALA A 232 7.00 -44.85 17.11
CA ALA A 232 6.96 -46.14 17.79
C ALA A 232 8.07 -47.10 17.31
N PRO A 233 8.51 -48.05 18.17
CA PRO A 233 9.42 -49.11 17.77
C PRO A 233 8.87 -49.89 16.56
N PRO A 234 9.70 -50.19 15.54
CA PRO A 234 9.25 -50.95 14.40
C PRO A 234 8.97 -52.42 14.76
N ILE A 235 8.22 -53.10 13.91
CA ILE A 235 8.09 -54.57 13.95
C ILE A 235 9.27 -55.17 13.19
N LEU A 236 10.05 -56.01 13.85
CA LEU A 236 11.22 -56.68 13.27
C LEU A 236 10.86 -58.14 12.93
N GLY A 237 11.03 -58.52 11.67
CA GLY A 237 10.89 -59.90 11.22
C GLY A 237 12.07 -60.79 11.65
N PRO A 238 11.95 -62.12 11.47
CA PRO A 238 13.02 -63.05 11.81
C PRO A 238 14.35 -62.68 11.11
N GLY A 239 15.45 -62.68 11.87
CA GLY A 239 16.79 -62.35 11.35
C GLY A 239 17.09 -60.86 11.20
N VAL A 240 16.17 -59.97 11.59
CA VAL A 240 16.39 -58.51 11.56
C VAL A 240 16.53 -57.99 12.99
N ALA A 241 17.61 -57.26 13.28
CA ALA A 241 17.86 -56.62 14.57
C ALA A 241 17.86 -55.09 14.43
N ARG A 242 17.79 -54.36 15.55
CA ARG A 242 17.96 -52.89 15.56
C ARG A 242 18.77 -52.44 16.77
N TYR A 243 19.74 -51.55 16.54
CA TYR A 243 20.46 -50.89 17.62
C TYR A 243 19.60 -49.78 18.29
N PRO A 244 19.81 -49.51 19.59
CA PRO A 244 19.13 -48.41 20.28
C PRO A 244 19.37 -47.07 19.58
N ARG A 245 18.31 -46.28 19.42
CA ARG A 245 18.39 -44.95 18.80
C ARG A 245 18.80 -43.90 19.83
N PRO A 246 19.86 -43.11 19.60
CA PRO A 246 20.18 -41.98 20.47
C PRO A 246 19.06 -40.93 20.36
N THR A 247 18.69 -40.33 21.50
CA THR A 247 17.77 -39.19 21.56
C THR A 247 18.52 -38.04 22.18
N ILE A 248 18.61 -36.92 21.46
CA ILE A 248 19.27 -35.71 21.94
C ILE A 248 18.18 -34.77 22.43
N ILE A 249 18.35 -34.28 23.66
CA ILE A 249 17.46 -33.31 24.29
C ILE A 249 18.25 -32.03 24.46
N GLN A 250 17.71 -30.93 23.95
CA GLN A 250 18.28 -29.60 24.11
C GLN A 250 17.30 -28.75 24.92
N ASP A 251 17.74 -28.27 26.07
CA ASP A 251 17.04 -27.24 26.81
C ASP A 251 17.22 -25.89 26.09
N GLY A 252 16.19 -25.06 26.07
CA GLY A 252 16.23 -23.81 25.31
C GLY A 252 14.93 -23.02 25.37
N ILE A 253 14.78 -22.06 24.48
CA ILE A 253 13.58 -21.21 24.37
C ILE A 253 12.60 -21.75 23.33
N ALA A 254 11.32 -21.40 23.48
CA ALA A 254 10.35 -21.61 22.42
C ALA A 254 10.59 -20.61 21.28
N LEU A 255 10.62 -21.08 20.04
CA LEU A 255 10.80 -20.21 18.87
C LEU A 255 9.47 -19.62 18.41
N MET A 256 9.48 -18.49 17.71
CA MET A 256 8.27 -17.98 17.04
C MET A 256 8.14 -18.65 15.66
N GLY A 257 6.90 -18.93 15.24
CA GLY A 257 6.64 -19.39 13.89
C GLY A 257 7.11 -18.37 12.86
N LEU A 258 7.84 -18.81 11.83
CA LEU A 258 8.30 -17.93 10.75
C LEU A 258 7.16 -17.73 9.74
N PRO A 259 6.64 -16.52 9.54
CA PRO A 259 5.72 -16.26 8.43
C PRO A 259 6.46 -16.33 7.09
N THR A 260 5.71 -16.30 6.00
CA THR A 260 6.28 -16.26 4.65
C THR A 260 7.18 -15.03 4.46
N HIS A 261 8.47 -15.23 4.16
CA HIS A 261 9.40 -14.14 3.87
C HIS A 261 9.53 -13.91 2.36
N GLU A 262 8.87 -12.87 1.85
CA GLU A 262 8.73 -12.63 0.40
C GLU A 262 10.07 -12.43 -0.34
N ALA A 263 11.10 -11.87 0.32
CA ALA A 263 12.41 -11.71 -0.32
C ALA A 263 13.15 -13.03 -0.51
N ASP A 264 13.13 -13.93 0.48
CA ASP A 264 13.71 -15.28 0.35
C ASP A 264 12.93 -16.09 -0.67
N LYS A 265 11.60 -15.97 -0.66
CA LYS A 265 10.72 -16.60 -1.64
C LYS A 265 11.01 -16.13 -3.06
N ALA A 266 11.12 -14.83 -3.30
CA ALA A 266 11.45 -14.29 -4.62
C ALA A 266 12.82 -14.78 -5.12
N LYS A 267 13.85 -14.81 -4.26
CA LYS A 267 15.17 -15.37 -4.59
C LYS A 267 15.10 -16.87 -4.87
N ALA A 268 14.40 -17.62 -4.02
CA ALA A 268 14.19 -19.05 -4.19
C ALA A 268 13.45 -19.35 -5.50
N ASP A 269 12.42 -18.58 -5.84
CA ASP A 269 11.64 -18.73 -7.07
C ASP A 269 12.51 -18.54 -8.32
N VAL A 270 13.44 -17.59 -8.31
CA VAL A 270 14.44 -17.40 -9.38
C VAL A 270 15.36 -18.63 -9.50
N LEU A 271 15.89 -19.13 -8.38
CA LEU A 271 16.77 -20.30 -8.36
C LEU A 271 16.04 -21.58 -8.79
N ILE A 272 14.80 -21.76 -8.33
CA ILE A 272 13.92 -22.86 -8.75
C ILE A 272 13.65 -22.77 -10.25
N ALA A 273 13.38 -21.58 -10.78
CA ALA A 273 13.17 -21.38 -12.22
C ALA A 273 14.44 -21.69 -13.04
N GLN A 274 15.63 -21.34 -12.53
CA GLN A 274 16.91 -21.73 -13.14
C GLN A 274 17.09 -23.26 -13.13
N ALA A 275 16.86 -23.93 -12.00
CA ALA A 275 16.94 -25.38 -11.88
C ALA A 275 15.94 -26.09 -12.80
N LYS A 276 14.71 -25.56 -12.94
CA LYS A 276 13.69 -26.08 -13.86
C LYS A 276 14.16 -26.00 -15.31
N ARG A 277 14.81 -24.90 -15.72
CA ARG A 277 15.37 -24.76 -17.07
C ARG A 277 16.46 -25.80 -17.35
N GLY A 278 17.35 -26.04 -16.39
CA GLY A 278 18.43 -27.04 -16.53
C GLY A 278 17.94 -28.49 -16.63
N LEU A 279 16.76 -28.80 -16.11
CA LEU A 279 16.15 -30.14 -16.13
C LEU A 279 14.98 -30.27 -17.12
N ALA A 280 14.74 -29.25 -17.95
CA ALA A 280 13.57 -29.17 -18.82
C ALA A 280 13.50 -30.32 -19.84
N ASP A 281 14.63 -30.68 -20.46
CA ASP A 281 14.67 -31.74 -21.49
C ASP A 281 14.33 -33.11 -20.89
N ARG A 282 14.92 -33.42 -19.74
CA ARG A 282 14.64 -34.67 -19.00
C ARG A 282 13.20 -34.73 -18.51
N ALA A 283 12.64 -33.60 -18.08
CA ALA A 283 11.23 -33.52 -17.69
C ALA A 283 10.30 -33.68 -18.91
N ALA A 284 10.65 -33.09 -20.05
CA ALA A 284 9.90 -33.22 -21.30
C ALA A 284 9.88 -34.66 -21.81
N GLU A 285 11.00 -35.39 -21.74
CA GLU A 285 11.08 -36.80 -22.12
C GLU A 285 10.16 -37.68 -21.25
N ILE A 286 10.20 -37.50 -19.93
CA ILE A 286 9.33 -38.22 -18.98
C ILE A 286 7.86 -37.85 -19.20
N LYS A 287 7.57 -36.57 -19.45
CA LYS A 287 6.22 -36.07 -19.71
C LYS A 287 5.66 -36.61 -21.04
N GLU A 288 6.48 -36.71 -22.09
CA GLU A 288 6.08 -37.29 -23.38
C GLU A 288 5.78 -38.77 -23.25
N LYS A 289 6.64 -39.51 -22.53
CA LYS A 289 6.40 -40.93 -22.24
C LYS A 289 5.09 -41.14 -21.47
N HIS A 290 4.86 -40.33 -20.43
CA HIS A 290 3.61 -40.38 -19.66
C HIS A 290 2.39 -39.93 -20.47
N MET A 291 2.54 -38.93 -21.34
CA MET A 291 1.48 -38.47 -22.25
C MET A 291 1.13 -39.52 -23.29
N ALA A 292 2.11 -40.22 -23.85
CA ALA A 292 1.89 -41.32 -24.79
C ALA A 292 1.13 -42.48 -24.15
N GLU A 293 1.49 -42.86 -22.92
CA GLU A 293 0.76 -43.86 -22.12
C GLU A 293 -0.70 -43.45 -21.88
N ARG A 294 -0.96 -42.19 -21.53
CA ARG A 294 -2.32 -41.67 -21.30
C ARG A 294 -3.15 -41.48 -22.56
N VAL A 295 -2.54 -41.08 -23.67
CA VAL A 295 -3.21 -40.98 -24.97
C VAL A 295 -3.65 -42.37 -25.43
N ALA A 296 -2.80 -43.40 -25.25
CA ALA A 296 -3.17 -44.78 -25.57
C ALA A 296 -4.39 -45.25 -24.76
N ASP A 297 -4.39 -45.04 -23.44
CA ASP A 297 -5.50 -45.39 -22.54
C ASP A 297 -6.80 -44.63 -22.89
N LEU A 298 -6.73 -43.32 -23.20
CA LEU A 298 -7.91 -42.53 -23.55
C LEU A 298 -8.49 -42.88 -24.94
N VAL A 299 -7.64 -43.24 -25.90
CA VAL A 299 -8.04 -43.75 -27.22
C VAL A 299 -8.76 -45.09 -27.07
N GLU A 300 -8.24 -45.98 -26.23
CA GLU A 300 -8.84 -47.30 -25.95
C GLU A 300 -10.22 -47.17 -25.31
N ARG A 301 -10.37 -46.30 -24.30
CA ARG A 301 -11.62 -46.13 -23.54
C ARG A 301 -12.70 -45.36 -24.29
N LYS A 302 -12.35 -44.27 -24.98
CA LYS A 302 -13.33 -43.36 -25.62
C LYS A 302 -13.49 -43.54 -27.12
N LYS A 303 -12.71 -44.43 -27.74
CA LYS A 303 -12.71 -44.68 -29.19
C LYS A 303 -12.63 -43.42 -30.05
N ILE A 304 -11.88 -42.42 -29.58
CA ILE A 304 -11.64 -41.16 -30.28
C ILE A 304 -10.29 -41.20 -31.01
N ALA A 305 -10.12 -40.38 -32.04
CA ALA A 305 -8.87 -40.32 -32.80
C ALA A 305 -7.70 -39.89 -31.89
N PRO A 306 -6.50 -40.49 -32.00
CA PRO A 306 -5.33 -40.17 -31.16
C PRO A 306 -4.96 -38.68 -31.12
N LYS A 307 -5.16 -37.99 -32.25
CA LYS A 307 -4.92 -36.55 -32.38
C LYS A 307 -5.93 -35.71 -31.57
N LEU A 308 -7.18 -36.17 -31.47
CA LEU A 308 -8.22 -35.53 -30.66
C LEU A 308 -8.05 -35.87 -29.18
N ALA A 309 -7.66 -37.11 -28.84
CA ALA A 309 -7.32 -37.52 -27.48
C ALA A 309 -6.17 -36.69 -26.90
N ARG A 310 -5.11 -36.49 -27.69
CA ARG A 310 -3.96 -35.65 -27.31
C ARG A 310 -4.35 -34.19 -27.11
N LYS A 311 -5.15 -33.63 -28.03
CA LYS A 311 -5.67 -32.25 -27.92
C LYS A 311 -6.56 -32.03 -26.69
N ILE A 312 -7.41 -33.01 -26.34
CA ILE A 312 -8.25 -32.97 -25.14
C ILE A 312 -7.41 -32.99 -23.86
N ILE A 313 -6.36 -33.83 -23.82
CA ILE A 313 -5.44 -33.90 -22.67
C ILE A 313 -4.61 -32.61 -22.57
N GLU A 314 -4.11 -32.05 -23.68
CA GLU A 314 -3.33 -30.81 -23.69
C GLU A 314 -4.16 -29.58 -23.27
N GLN A 315 -5.41 -29.44 -23.74
CA GLN A 315 -6.29 -28.33 -23.37
C GLN A 315 -6.65 -28.35 -21.87
N ARG A 316 -6.82 -29.55 -21.29
CA ARG A 316 -7.12 -29.75 -19.87
C ARG A 316 -5.91 -29.53 -18.95
N VAL A 317 -4.70 -29.80 -19.44
CA VAL A 317 -3.44 -29.67 -18.67
C VAL A 317 -2.86 -28.24 -18.69
N ASN A 318 -3.00 -27.50 -19.81
CA ASN A 318 -2.34 -26.20 -19.96
C ASN A 318 -3.25 -24.98 -19.71
N GLY A 319 -4.58 -25.13 -19.80
CA GLY A 319 -5.53 -24.01 -19.69
C GLY A 319 -6.14 -23.82 -18.31
N CYS A 320 -6.56 -24.90 -17.63
CA CYS A 320 -7.38 -24.85 -16.40
C CYS A 320 -8.55 -23.84 -16.48
N VAL A 321 -9.06 -23.55 -17.69
CA VAL A 321 -10.19 -22.67 -17.94
C VAL A 321 -11.23 -23.50 -18.69
N LEU A 322 -12.45 -23.52 -18.19
CA LEU A 322 -13.59 -24.22 -18.75
C LEU A 322 -14.57 -23.22 -19.38
N ASP A 323 -14.99 -23.51 -20.60
CA ASP A 323 -16.03 -22.78 -21.34
C ASP A 323 -17.41 -23.38 -21.02
N ASP A 324 -18.48 -22.61 -21.19
CA ASP A 324 -19.85 -23.05 -20.87
C ASP A 324 -20.28 -24.30 -21.64
N ARG A 325 -19.67 -24.54 -22.82
CA ARG A 325 -19.96 -25.70 -23.67
C ARG A 325 -19.16 -26.96 -23.30
N ASP A 326 -18.19 -26.86 -22.40
CA ASP A 326 -17.46 -28.02 -21.91
C ASP A 326 -18.37 -28.91 -21.06
N THR A 327 -18.11 -30.23 -21.03
CA THR A 327 -18.91 -31.19 -20.24
C THR A 327 -18.08 -31.82 -19.14
N LEU A 328 -18.64 -31.93 -17.95
CA LEU A 328 -18.06 -32.57 -16.77
C LEU A 328 -18.79 -33.88 -16.44
N GLN A 329 -18.03 -34.89 -16.02
CA GLN A 329 -18.59 -36.14 -15.55
C GLN A 329 -18.97 -36.00 -14.07
N ILE A 330 -20.17 -36.40 -13.69
CA ILE A 330 -20.65 -36.39 -12.31
C ILE A 330 -20.52 -37.78 -11.65
N ASP A 331 -20.79 -37.87 -10.36
CA ASP A 331 -20.63 -39.07 -9.53
C ASP A 331 -21.47 -40.27 -10.00
N THR A 332 -22.57 -40.04 -10.72
CA THR A 332 -23.41 -41.07 -11.37
C THR A 332 -22.81 -41.61 -12.68
N GLY A 333 -21.75 -41.00 -13.19
CA GLY A 333 -21.13 -41.34 -14.48
C GLY A 333 -21.72 -40.59 -15.69
N GLU A 334 -22.79 -39.84 -15.49
CA GLU A 334 -23.41 -38.95 -16.48
C GLU A 334 -22.53 -37.72 -16.79
N TRP A 335 -22.71 -37.12 -17.97
CA TRP A 335 -21.99 -35.92 -18.40
C TRP A 335 -22.93 -34.73 -18.47
N VAL A 336 -22.58 -33.65 -17.78
CA VAL A 336 -23.39 -32.42 -17.68
C VAL A 336 -22.58 -31.24 -18.23
N ALA A 337 -23.20 -30.32 -18.96
CA ALA A 337 -22.52 -29.14 -19.47
C ALA A 337 -22.17 -28.16 -18.34
N VAL A 338 -21.04 -27.48 -18.48
CA VAL A 338 -20.56 -26.48 -17.51
C VAL A 338 -21.55 -25.33 -17.37
N GLY A 339 -22.14 -24.86 -18.47
CA GLY A 339 -23.18 -23.83 -18.44
C GLY A 339 -24.36 -24.21 -17.54
N ASP A 340 -24.88 -25.43 -17.69
CA ASP A 340 -26.02 -25.92 -16.90
C ASP A 340 -25.71 -26.03 -15.40
N ILE A 341 -24.46 -26.37 -15.05
CA ILE A 341 -23.98 -26.41 -13.67
C ILE A 341 -23.90 -25.00 -13.08
N LEU A 342 -23.42 -24.04 -13.86
CA LEU A 342 -23.26 -22.64 -13.44
C LEU A 342 -24.60 -21.90 -13.31
N ASP A 343 -25.62 -22.32 -14.07
CA ASP A 343 -26.95 -21.72 -14.06
C ASP A 343 -27.83 -22.22 -12.89
N ASP A 344 -27.41 -23.29 -12.18
CA ASP A 344 -28.08 -23.83 -10.98
C ASP A 344 -27.12 -24.04 -9.77
N PRO A 345 -26.53 -22.97 -9.22
CA PRO A 345 -25.58 -23.10 -8.11
C PRO A 345 -26.22 -23.68 -6.83
N GLY A 346 -27.55 -23.58 -6.65
CA GLY A 346 -28.24 -24.12 -5.48
C GLY A 346 -28.15 -25.65 -5.38
N THR A 347 -28.12 -26.33 -6.51
CA THR A 347 -28.01 -27.80 -6.59
C THR A 347 -26.55 -28.27 -6.61
N TRP A 348 -25.64 -27.48 -7.17
CA TRP A 348 -24.28 -27.90 -7.51
C TRP A 348 -23.17 -27.36 -6.61
N ASP A 349 -23.41 -26.30 -5.84
CA ASP A 349 -22.38 -25.70 -4.98
C ASP A 349 -21.89 -26.67 -3.89
N ARG A 350 -20.57 -26.65 -3.65
CA ARG A 350 -19.84 -27.49 -2.69
C ARG A 350 -19.99 -29.00 -2.89
N ARG A 351 -20.53 -29.44 -4.02
CA ARG A 351 -20.68 -30.85 -4.36
C ARG A 351 -19.35 -31.46 -4.81
N GLY A 352 -19.09 -32.69 -4.36
CA GLY A 352 -17.99 -33.50 -4.84
C GLY A 352 -18.30 -34.11 -6.21
N ILE A 353 -17.38 -33.99 -7.15
CA ILE A 353 -17.46 -34.59 -8.48
C ILE A 353 -16.17 -35.34 -8.80
N PRO A 354 -16.18 -36.24 -9.79
CA PRO A 354 -14.97 -36.75 -10.40
C PRO A 354 -14.04 -35.64 -10.86
N ASP A 355 -12.74 -35.92 -10.87
CA ASP A 355 -11.78 -34.96 -11.39
C ASP A 355 -12.07 -34.64 -12.87
N PRO A 356 -12.09 -33.35 -13.29
CA PRO A 356 -12.36 -32.97 -14.69
C PRO A 356 -11.41 -33.58 -15.73
N ILE A 357 -10.25 -34.10 -15.30
CA ILE A 357 -9.22 -34.69 -16.14
C ILE A 357 -9.20 -36.22 -15.99
N GLU A 358 -9.10 -36.74 -14.77
CA GLU A 358 -8.95 -38.16 -14.47
C GLU A 358 -10.29 -38.93 -14.50
N GLY A 359 -11.42 -38.25 -14.29
CA GLY A 359 -12.76 -38.83 -14.38
C GLY A 359 -13.11 -39.81 -13.25
N LEU A 360 -14.23 -40.51 -13.41
CA LEU A 360 -14.88 -41.30 -12.35
C LEU A 360 -14.02 -42.47 -11.84
N GLU A 361 -13.23 -43.11 -12.70
CA GLU A 361 -12.40 -44.27 -12.34
C GLU A 361 -11.27 -43.93 -11.36
N TYR A 362 -10.78 -42.70 -11.39
CA TYR A 362 -9.77 -42.21 -10.44
C TYR A 362 -10.37 -41.90 -9.06
N GLY A 363 -11.66 -41.58 -9.03
CA GLY A 363 -12.47 -41.51 -7.84
C GLY A 363 -13.68 -40.58 -8.02
N PRO A 364 -14.81 -40.89 -7.38
CA PRO A 364 -16.06 -40.16 -7.57
C PRO A 364 -16.09 -38.76 -6.95
N ASP A 365 -15.13 -38.42 -6.09
CA ASP A 365 -15.14 -37.25 -5.21
C ASP A 365 -13.81 -36.47 -5.20
N LYS A 366 -13.05 -36.53 -6.30
CA LYS A 366 -11.69 -35.98 -6.37
C LYS A 366 -11.63 -34.49 -6.68
N ALA A 367 -12.75 -33.88 -7.06
CA ALA A 367 -12.89 -32.43 -7.20
C ALA A 367 -14.14 -31.91 -6.50
N THR A 368 -14.16 -30.62 -6.20
CA THR A 368 -15.27 -29.93 -5.54
C THR A 368 -15.65 -28.68 -6.32
N LEU A 369 -16.94 -28.53 -6.61
CA LEU A 369 -17.51 -27.31 -7.21
C LEU A 369 -17.62 -26.23 -6.14
N MET A 370 -17.07 -25.04 -6.39
CA MET A 370 -17.20 -23.87 -5.51
C MET A 370 -17.83 -22.74 -6.32
N LEU A 371 -19.16 -22.68 -6.32
CA LEU A 371 -19.95 -21.80 -7.17
C LEU A 371 -20.44 -20.54 -6.44
N THR A 372 -20.50 -20.57 -5.10
CA THR A 372 -20.83 -19.39 -4.28
C THR A 372 -19.63 -18.88 -3.47
N PRO A 373 -19.54 -17.56 -3.19
CA PRO A 373 -18.47 -17.00 -2.36
C PRO A 373 -18.45 -17.57 -0.94
N ARG A 374 -17.26 -17.72 -0.36
CA ARG A 374 -17.12 -18.18 1.03
C ARG A 374 -17.49 -17.07 2.01
N VAL A 375 -17.99 -17.46 3.18
CA VAL A 375 -18.25 -16.55 4.31
C VAL A 375 -16.96 -15.81 4.66
N GLY A 376 -16.99 -14.48 4.65
CA GLY A 376 -15.81 -13.61 4.88
C GLY A 376 -15.02 -13.22 3.63
N HIS A 377 -15.36 -13.75 2.44
CA HIS A 377 -14.67 -13.47 1.17
C HIS A 377 -15.68 -13.20 0.04
N PRO A 378 -16.35 -12.03 0.02
CA PRO A 378 -17.44 -11.72 -0.91
C PRO A 378 -17.00 -11.57 -2.38
N THR A 379 -15.69 -11.49 -2.64
CA THR A 379 -15.10 -11.31 -3.97
C THR A 379 -14.65 -12.62 -4.62
N ASP A 380 -14.82 -13.76 -3.94
CA ASP A 380 -14.47 -15.08 -4.48
C ASP A 380 -15.29 -15.38 -5.75
N ARG A 381 -14.59 -15.77 -6.83
CA ARG A 381 -15.23 -16.14 -8.10
C ARG A 381 -15.51 -17.66 -8.17
N PRO A 382 -16.51 -18.10 -8.96
CA PRO A 382 -16.80 -19.52 -9.16
C PRO A 382 -15.60 -20.30 -9.72
N VAL A 383 -15.29 -21.46 -9.13
CA VAL A 383 -14.17 -22.35 -9.52
C VAL A 383 -14.49 -23.82 -9.24
N ILE A 384 -13.69 -24.72 -9.81
CA ILE A 384 -13.61 -26.13 -9.42
C ILE A 384 -12.25 -26.39 -8.77
N VAL A 385 -12.24 -27.02 -7.61
CA VAL A 385 -11.00 -27.39 -6.90
C VAL A 385 -10.83 -28.89 -6.94
N SER A 386 -9.87 -29.36 -7.71
CA SER A 386 -9.43 -30.76 -7.73
C SER A 386 -8.29 -31.02 -6.75
N HIS A 387 -8.31 -32.20 -6.13
CA HIS A 387 -7.25 -32.73 -5.28
C HIS A 387 -6.60 -33.99 -5.89
N ALA A 388 -6.76 -34.21 -7.20
CA ALA A 388 -6.17 -35.35 -7.87
C ALA A 388 -4.63 -35.37 -7.72
N HIS A 389 -4.08 -36.56 -7.49
CA HIS A 389 -2.66 -36.82 -7.26
C HIS A 389 -2.05 -36.07 -6.05
N GLY A 390 -2.89 -35.63 -5.10
CA GLY A 390 -2.46 -34.86 -3.94
C GLY A 390 -2.04 -33.42 -4.27
N LYS A 391 -2.34 -32.94 -5.48
CA LYS A 391 -2.12 -31.56 -5.92
C LYS A 391 -3.45 -30.83 -5.97
N LYS A 392 -3.46 -29.57 -5.51
CA LYS A 392 -4.62 -28.71 -5.66
C LYS A 392 -4.60 -28.08 -7.06
N THR A 393 -5.50 -28.51 -7.95
CA THR A 393 -5.68 -27.92 -9.28
C THR A 393 -6.98 -27.12 -9.30
N VAL A 394 -6.92 -25.84 -9.70
CA VAL A 394 -8.08 -24.96 -9.73
C VAL A 394 -8.50 -24.71 -11.17
N PHE A 395 -9.69 -25.16 -11.55
CA PHE A 395 -10.30 -24.83 -12.83
C PHE A 395 -11.15 -23.56 -12.68
N ARG A 396 -10.94 -22.59 -13.56
CA ARG A 396 -11.69 -21.34 -13.64
C ARG A 396 -12.71 -21.42 -14.77
N PHE A 397 -13.78 -20.63 -14.69
CA PHE A 397 -14.75 -20.54 -15.77
C PHE A 397 -14.52 -19.27 -16.58
N LYS A 398 -14.44 -19.42 -17.90
CA LYS A 398 -14.19 -18.32 -18.83
C LYS A 398 -15.26 -17.22 -18.75
N ARG A 399 -16.50 -17.60 -18.41
CA ARG A 399 -17.64 -16.71 -18.14
C ARG A 399 -17.31 -15.57 -17.16
N TYR A 400 -16.28 -15.73 -16.31
CA TYR A 400 -15.91 -14.76 -15.27
C TYR A 400 -14.50 -14.15 -15.43
N GLU A 401 -13.85 -14.23 -16.61
CA GLU A 401 -12.63 -13.46 -16.94
C GLU A 401 -13.01 -12.11 -17.62
N MET A 402 -12.40 -11.00 -17.17
CA MET A 402 -12.93 -9.63 -17.39
C MET A 402 -13.00 -9.23 -18.87
N THR A 403 -14.19 -8.79 -19.28
CA THR A 403 -14.60 -8.32 -20.61
C THR A 403 -15.28 -6.95 -20.45
N ALA A 404 -14.96 -6.01 -21.35
CA ALA A 404 -15.53 -4.66 -21.51
C ALA A 404 -15.47 -3.71 -20.28
N PRO A 405 -15.32 -2.39 -20.48
CA PRO A 405 -15.49 -1.43 -19.38
C PRO A 405 -16.94 -1.49 -18.88
N PRO A 406 -17.18 -1.46 -17.55
CA PRO A 406 -18.52 -1.43 -17.00
C PRO A 406 -19.23 -0.10 -17.34
N ASP A 407 -20.57 -0.09 -17.25
CA ASP A 407 -21.33 1.17 -17.26
C ASP A 407 -20.98 1.96 -15.98
N LEU A 408 -20.33 3.10 -16.16
CA LEU A 408 -19.69 3.87 -15.09
C LEU A 408 -20.26 5.30 -15.06
N GLY A 409 -20.58 5.78 -13.86
CA GLY A 409 -20.75 7.21 -13.63
C GLY A 409 -19.40 7.96 -13.63
N PRO A 410 -19.42 9.30 -13.70
CA PRO A 410 -18.20 10.09 -13.58
C PRO A 410 -17.59 9.90 -12.19
N HIS A 411 -16.29 9.61 -12.12
CA HIS A 411 -15.60 9.37 -10.84
C HIS A 411 -15.61 10.61 -9.95
N TYR A 412 -15.38 11.79 -10.53
CA TYR A 412 -15.61 13.06 -9.85
C TYR A 412 -16.95 13.66 -10.28
N PRO A 413 -17.86 13.98 -9.34
CA PRO A 413 -19.15 14.56 -9.67
C PRO A 413 -19.00 15.99 -10.21
N ALA A 414 -19.86 16.34 -11.16
CA ALA A 414 -19.93 17.69 -11.73
C ALA A 414 -20.27 18.74 -10.66
N PRO A 415 -19.81 19.99 -10.82
CA PRO A 415 -20.30 21.11 -10.01
C PRO A 415 -21.83 21.23 -10.12
N THR A 416 -22.52 21.30 -8.98
CA THR A 416 -24.00 21.37 -8.91
C THR A 416 -24.51 22.80 -8.98
N GLU A 417 -23.73 23.77 -8.53
CA GLU A 417 -24.11 25.17 -8.46
C GLU A 417 -23.67 25.94 -9.72
N PRO A 418 -24.41 26.99 -10.13
CA PRO A 418 -23.94 27.92 -11.15
C PRO A 418 -22.57 28.48 -10.77
N ARG A 419 -21.65 28.48 -11.74
CA ARG A 419 -20.24 28.88 -11.55
C ARG A 419 -20.04 30.18 -10.76
N GLN A 420 -20.82 31.22 -11.06
CA GLN A 420 -20.70 32.53 -10.39
C GLN A 420 -21.20 32.48 -8.93
N GLU A 421 -22.20 31.65 -8.64
CA GLU A 421 -22.70 31.46 -7.28
C GLU A 421 -21.69 30.69 -6.44
N ALA A 422 -21.11 29.62 -7.00
CA ALA A 422 -20.05 28.85 -6.36
C ALA A 422 -18.80 29.69 -6.05
N ILE A 423 -18.40 30.60 -6.96
CA ILE A 423 -17.30 31.56 -6.69
C ILE A 423 -17.66 32.46 -5.51
N LYS A 424 -18.88 33.02 -5.47
CA LYS A 424 -19.34 33.86 -4.36
C LYS A 424 -19.50 33.10 -3.04
N ALA A 425 -19.82 31.80 -3.09
CA ALA A 425 -20.03 30.96 -1.92
C ALA A 425 -18.75 30.79 -1.09
N HIS A 426 -17.58 30.77 -1.74
CA HIS A 426 -16.29 30.75 -1.05
C HIS A 426 -16.09 32.01 -0.19
N GLY A 427 -16.32 33.20 -0.75
CA GLY A 427 -16.18 34.45 -0.02
C GLY A 427 -17.15 34.52 1.16
N ARG A 428 -18.42 34.19 0.93
CA ARG A 428 -19.45 34.12 1.98
C ARG A 428 -19.07 33.17 3.11
N THR A 429 -18.55 31.99 2.79
CA THR A 429 -18.11 31.02 3.81
C THR A 429 -16.97 31.56 4.69
N VAL A 430 -16.04 32.32 4.11
CA VAL A 430 -14.95 32.95 4.86
C VAL A 430 -15.50 34.06 5.78
N GLU A 431 -16.44 34.86 5.28
CA GLU A 431 -17.12 35.90 6.05
C GLU A 431 -17.94 35.32 7.21
N ASP A 432 -18.73 34.27 6.95
CA ASP A 432 -19.53 33.54 7.95
C ASP A 432 -18.64 32.93 9.04
N TRP A 433 -17.51 32.33 8.67
CA TRP A 433 -16.54 31.82 9.63
C TRP A 433 -16.01 32.93 10.53
N ALA A 434 -15.62 34.05 9.92
CA ALA A 434 -15.01 35.15 10.64
C ALA A 434 -15.99 35.80 11.62
N ASP A 435 -17.25 35.98 11.21
CA ASP A 435 -18.31 36.46 12.11
C ASP A 435 -18.45 35.54 13.34
N ALA A 436 -18.55 34.23 13.13
CA ALA A 436 -18.65 33.25 14.22
C ALA A 436 -17.40 33.25 15.11
N ALA A 437 -16.20 33.28 14.52
CA ALA A 437 -14.93 33.25 15.22
C ALA A 437 -14.73 34.51 16.07
N PHE A 438 -14.98 35.68 15.50
CA PHE A 438 -14.74 36.97 16.16
C PHE A 438 -15.75 37.21 17.28
N LYS A 439 -17.02 36.81 17.12
CA LYS A 439 -18.00 36.78 18.22
C LYS A 439 -17.51 35.93 19.39
N THR A 440 -17.00 34.73 19.11
CA THR A 440 -16.47 33.81 20.12
C THR A 440 -15.26 34.41 20.86
N VAL A 441 -14.35 35.05 20.12
CA VAL A 441 -13.17 35.73 20.69
C VAL A 441 -13.59 36.89 21.60
N ARG A 442 -14.47 37.78 21.12
CA ARG A 442 -14.94 38.95 21.88
C ARG A 442 -15.68 38.51 23.15
N ALA A 443 -16.58 37.54 23.04
CA ALA A 443 -17.26 36.96 24.21
C ALA A 443 -16.28 36.35 25.23
N SER A 444 -15.25 35.64 24.77
CA SER A 444 -14.23 35.05 25.66
C SER A 444 -13.43 36.13 26.41
N ARG A 445 -13.11 37.25 25.74
CA ARG A 445 -12.45 38.41 26.36
C ARG A 445 -13.35 39.08 27.40
N ASP A 446 -14.63 39.25 27.09
CA ASP A 446 -15.62 39.78 28.03
C ASP A 446 -15.75 38.87 29.26
N VAL A 447 -15.84 37.53 29.10
CA VAL A 447 -15.88 36.57 30.22
C VAL A 447 -14.61 36.63 31.06
N LYS A 448 -13.46 36.81 30.42
CA LYS A 448 -12.17 36.93 31.12
C LYS A 448 -12.12 38.19 31.99
N ALA A 449 -12.74 39.28 31.56
CA ALA A 449 -12.83 40.50 32.36
C ALA A 449 -13.68 40.32 33.65
N LEU A 450 -14.48 39.26 33.73
CA LEU A 450 -15.30 38.92 34.91
C LEU A 450 -14.61 37.95 35.88
N GLU A 451 -13.33 37.60 35.69
CA GLU A 451 -12.65 36.56 36.49
C GLU A 451 -12.57 36.88 38.00
N GLU A 452 -12.60 38.16 38.36
CA GLU A 452 -12.55 38.62 39.76
C GLU A 452 -13.94 38.72 40.43
N MET A 453 -15.03 38.45 39.70
CA MET A 453 -16.40 38.48 40.24
C MET A 453 -16.74 37.21 41.02
N ASP A 454 -17.71 37.30 41.94
CA ASP A 454 -18.26 36.11 42.60
C ASP A 454 -18.98 35.20 41.59
N GLU A 455 -19.10 33.92 41.96
CA GLU A 455 -19.56 32.87 41.06
C GLU A 455 -21.01 33.08 40.57
N TYR A 456 -21.89 33.64 41.40
CA TYR A 456 -23.29 33.87 41.04
C TYR A 456 -23.42 35.05 40.08
N ASP A 457 -22.83 36.19 40.41
CA ASP A 457 -22.88 37.38 39.55
C ASP A 457 -22.13 37.14 38.23
N ARG A 458 -21.04 36.37 38.26
CA ARG A 458 -20.34 35.91 37.06
C ARG A 458 -21.23 35.06 36.17
N ALA A 459 -22.00 34.12 36.73
CA ALA A 459 -22.89 33.27 35.94
C ALA A 459 -24.00 34.07 35.25
N VAL A 460 -24.57 35.06 35.94
CA VAL A 460 -25.57 35.99 35.36
C VAL A 460 -24.95 36.81 34.23
N ALA A 461 -23.80 37.44 34.48
CA ALA A 461 -23.10 38.26 33.48
C ALA A 461 -22.65 37.44 32.25
N VAL A 462 -22.26 36.18 32.43
CA VAL A 462 -21.97 35.27 31.31
C VAL A 462 -23.22 34.98 30.48
N GLY A 463 -24.39 34.84 31.10
CA GLY A 463 -25.68 34.72 30.38
C GLY A 463 -26.01 35.95 29.54
N GLU A 464 -25.74 37.15 30.04
CA GLU A 464 -25.91 38.39 29.28
C GLU A 464 -24.92 38.49 28.10
N ILE A 465 -23.68 38.05 28.29
CA ILE A 465 -22.66 37.98 27.22
C ILE A 465 -23.13 37.01 26.13
N MET A 466 -23.66 35.84 26.50
CA MET A 466 -24.23 34.89 25.52
C MET A 466 -25.35 35.53 24.70
N GLY A 467 -26.28 36.25 25.34
CA GLY A 467 -27.35 36.97 24.66
C GLY A 467 -26.84 38.09 23.74
N ARG A 468 -25.84 38.86 24.19
CA ARG A 468 -25.23 39.96 23.41
C ARG A 468 -24.57 39.47 22.11
N TYR A 469 -23.88 38.34 22.17
CA TYR A 469 -23.16 37.79 21.02
C TYR A 469 -23.94 36.70 20.26
N GLY A 470 -25.13 36.31 20.74
CA GLY A 470 -25.96 35.28 20.11
C GLY A 470 -25.32 33.89 20.15
N LEU A 471 -24.72 33.51 21.29
CA LEU A 471 -24.03 32.23 21.45
C LEU A 471 -24.94 31.16 22.07
N ASP A 472 -25.02 29.99 21.42
CA ASP A 472 -25.76 28.82 21.94
C ASP A 472 -24.96 28.02 22.98
N HIS A 473 -23.75 28.47 23.33
CA HIS A 473 -22.85 27.82 24.26
C HIS A 473 -22.21 28.82 25.20
N THR A 474 -21.84 28.37 26.39
CA THR A 474 -21.18 29.20 27.39
C THR A 474 -19.75 29.54 26.95
N PRO A 475 -19.41 30.81 26.69
CA PRO A 475 -18.05 31.21 26.37
C PRO A 475 -17.13 31.00 27.58
N ARG A 476 -15.86 30.67 27.32
CA ARG A 476 -14.84 30.45 28.36
C ARG A 476 -13.88 31.63 28.40
N SER A 477 -13.30 31.92 29.56
CA SER A 477 -12.25 32.95 29.67
C SER A 477 -11.00 32.60 28.86
N TYR A 478 -10.79 31.32 28.58
CA TYR A 478 -9.74 30.82 27.71
C TYR A 478 -10.28 29.76 26.73
N LEU A 479 -9.90 29.92 25.46
CA LEU A 479 -10.19 28.93 24.44
C LEU A 479 -9.28 27.72 24.62
N THR A 480 -9.88 26.55 24.42
CA THR A 480 -9.22 25.25 24.56
C THR A 480 -9.66 24.38 23.40
N ARG A 481 -8.99 23.26 23.15
CA ARG A 481 -9.38 22.34 22.08
C ARG A 481 -10.86 21.90 22.10
N ASN A 482 -11.50 21.92 23.27
CA ASN A 482 -12.91 21.53 23.44
C ASN A 482 -13.86 22.73 23.61
N SER A 483 -13.44 23.97 23.28
CA SER A 483 -14.20 25.19 23.63
C SER A 483 -15.32 25.59 22.65
N ASN A 484 -15.93 24.68 21.90
CA ASN A 484 -16.95 24.97 20.85
C ASN A 484 -16.56 26.10 19.87
N ALA A 485 -15.27 26.43 19.77
CA ALA A 485 -14.79 27.48 18.90
C ALA A 485 -14.94 27.06 17.43
N PRO A 486 -15.28 27.98 16.50
CA PRO A 486 -15.40 27.66 15.08
C PRO A 486 -14.08 27.14 14.49
N ARG A 487 -14.11 25.92 13.95
CA ARG A 487 -12.98 25.26 13.28
C ARG A 487 -13.43 24.75 11.91
N TRP A 488 -13.17 25.51 10.86
CA TRP A 488 -13.72 25.24 9.53
C TRP A 488 -12.62 24.90 8.52
N MET A 489 -12.96 24.10 7.51
CA MET A 489 -12.13 23.83 6.34
C MET A 489 -12.90 24.21 5.08
N LEU A 490 -12.25 24.95 4.18
CA LEU A 490 -12.85 25.39 2.92
C LEU A 490 -12.07 24.83 1.71
N THR A 491 -12.73 23.95 0.95
CA THR A 491 -12.19 23.35 -0.29
C THR A 491 -13.09 23.59 -1.50
N GLY A 492 -12.67 23.13 -2.67
CA GLY A 492 -13.52 23.07 -3.87
C GLY A 492 -13.01 23.87 -5.07
N ALA A 493 -12.16 24.88 -4.82
CA ALA A 493 -11.49 25.62 -5.90
C ALA A 493 -10.19 26.30 -5.45
N LEU A 494 -9.25 26.43 -6.39
CA LEU A 494 -8.00 27.16 -6.25
C LEU A 494 -8.11 28.55 -6.89
N GLY A 495 -7.51 29.56 -6.25
CA GLY A 495 -7.39 30.88 -6.86
C GLY A 495 -8.68 31.70 -6.97
N VAL A 496 -9.74 31.34 -6.22
CA VAL A 496 -11.05 32.05 -6.21
C VAL A 496 -11.12 33.30 -5.31
N GLY A 497 -9.99 33.75 -4.75
CA GLY A 497 -9.95 34.92 -3.87
C GLY A 497 -10.27 34.63 -2.38
N LYS A 498 -10.09 33.39 -1.91
CA LYS A 498 -10.24 33.03 -0.48
C LYS A 498 -9.33 33.87 0.41
N THR A 499 -8.02 33.87 0.10
CA THR A 499 -7.00 34.66 0.78
C THR A 499 -7.36 36.15 0.76
N GLU A 500 -7.80 36.68 -0.37
CA GLU A 500 -8.19 38.10 -0.50
C GLU A 500 -9.37 38.46 0.42
N THR A 501 -10.37 37.59 0.49
CA THR A 501 -11.55 37.79 1.34
C THR A 501 -11.18 37.83 2.81
N ILE A 502 -10.37 36.89 3.29
CA ILE A 502 -9.98 36.86 4.70
C ILE A 502 -9.09 38.05 5.08
N LEU A 503 -8.22 38.52 4.18
CA LEU A 503 -7.42 39.73 4.42
C LEU A 503 -8.30 40.96 4.60
N ARG A 504 -9.28 41.17 3.73
CA ARG A 504 -10.26 42.27 3.86
C ARG A 504 -10.98 42.22 5.22
N VAL A 505 -11.46 41.04 5.60
CA VAL A 505 -12.16 40.83 6.86
C VAL A 505 -11.28 41.15 8.08
N LEU A 506 -9.98 40.83 8.02
CA LEU A 506 -9.01 41.20 9.06
C LEU A 506 -8.78 42.72 9.14
N VAL A 507 -8.70 43.41 7.99
CA VAL A 507 -8.59 44.88 7.94
C VAL A 507 -9.80 45.55 8.59
N GLU A 508 -11.00 45.02 8.33
CA GLU A 508 -12.26 45.53 8.87
C GLU A 508 -12.45 45.23 10.38
N ASN A 509 -11.69 44.29 10.95
CA ASN A 509 -11.79 43.87 12.36
C ASN A 509 -10.44 44.05 13.11
N PRO A 510 -10.00 45.30 13.30
CA PRO A 510 -8.68 45.61 13.88
C PRO A 510 -8.54 45.26 15.38
N ASP A 511 -9.61 44.83 16.04
CA ASP A 511 -9.58 44.37 17.43
C ASP A 511 -9.14 42.90 17.58
N VAL A 512 -9.11 42.13 16.48
CA VAL A 512 -8.73 40.72 16.45
C VAL A 512 -7.28 40.57 16.01
N THR A 513 -6.50 39.77 16.75
CA THR A 513 -5.12 39.43 16.39
C THR A 513 -5.07 38.06 15.70
N ALA A 514 -4.56 38.02 14.47
CA ALA A 514 -4.52 36.82 13.65
C ALA A 514 -3.10 36.28 13.45
N LEU A 515 -2.95 34.95 13.50
CA LEU A 515 -1.79 34.24 12.96
C LEU A 515 -2.17 33.61 11.61
N PHE A 516 -1.56 34.11 10.54
CA PHE A 516 -1.79 33.68 9.17
C PHE A 516 -0.60 32.83 8.69
N LEU A 517 -0.85 31.54 8.48
CA LEU A 517 0.14 30.53 8.15
C LEU A 517 0.09 30.21 6.65
N VAL A 518 1.23 30.31 5.97
CA VAL A 518 1.39 30.10 4.51
C VAL A 518 2.56 29.15 4.22
N PRO A 519 2.70 28.62 2.99
CA PRO A 519 3.73 27.61 2.68
C PRO A 519 5.18 28.02 2.95
N ASP A 520 5.56 29.28 2.70
CA ASP A 520 6.94 29.74 2.86
C ASP A 520 7.03 31.26 3.12
N HIS A 521 8.25 31.75 3.38
CA HIS A 521 8.50 33.14 3.75
C HIS A 521 8.21 34.12 2.61
N GLN A 522 8.41 33.71 1.35
CA GLN A 522 8.12 34.57 0.20
C GLN A 522 6.62 34.85 0.14
N MET A 523 5.79 33.81 0.24
CA MET A 523 4.34 33.97 0.31
C MET A 523 3.91 34.80 1.54
N ALA A 524 4.60 34.66 2.67
CA ALA A 524 4.29 35.43 3.87
C ALA A 524 4.51 36.95 3.66
N GLU A 525 5.57 37.32 2.94
CA GLU A 525 5.83 38.71 2.55
C GLU A 525 4.76 39.22 1.58
N GLU A 526 4.46 38.46 0.52
CA GLU A 526 3.44 38.83 -0.49
C GLU A 526 2.04 39.00 0.11
N VAL A 527 1.66 38.16 1.09
CA VAL A 527 0.38 38.29 1.80
C VAL A 527 0.39 39.49 2.75
N ALA A 528 1.50 39.76 3.44
CA ALA A 528 1.63 40.92 4.31
C ALA A 528 1.56 42.25 3.53
N GLU A 529 2.22 42.33 2.37
CA GLU A 529 2.16 43.49 1.48
C GLU A 529 0.73 43.75 0.99
N ARG A 530 0.00 42.69 0.61
CA ARG A 530 -1.41 42.80 0.21
C ARG A 530 -2.30 43.29 1.35
N TYR A 531 -2.12 42.77 2.56
CA TYR A 531 -2.86 43.23 3.75
C TYR A 531 -2.62 44.73 4.01
N LEU A 532 -1.37 45.19 3.93
CA LEU A 532 -1.04 46.61 4.07
C LEU A 532 -1.64 47.45 2.94
N ALA A 533 -1.60 46.97 1.70
CA ALA A 533 -2.18 47.65 0.54
C ALA A 533 -3.70 47.80 0.64
N MET A 534 -4.39 46.90 1.35
CA MET A 534 -5.83 46.99 1.66
C MET A 534 -6.16 47.97 2.80
N GLY A 535 -5.16 48.63 3.39
CA GLY A 535 -5.35 49.54 4.52
C GLY A 535 -5.17 48.91 5.90
N GLY A 536 -4.68 47.66 5.96
CA GLY A 536 -4.31 47.02 7.22
C GLY A 536 -3.14 47.72 7.91
N ASP A 537 -3.10 47.64 9.24
CA ASP A 537 -2.01 48.18 10.06
C ASP A 537 -1.35 47.09 10.92
N ARG A 538 -0.16 47.40 11.44
CA ARG A 538 0.59 46.55 12.41
C ARG A 538 0.76 45.09 11.94
N ALA A 539 1.03 44.93 10.64
CA ALA A 539 1.42 43.68 10.02
C ALA A 539 2.85 43.30 10.41
N MET A 540 3.11 42.02 10.62
CA MET A 540 4.46 41.52 10.86
C MET A 540 4.70 40.17 10.20
N VAL A 541 5.81 40.04 9.49
CA VAL A 541 6.28 38.76 8.93
C VAL A 541 7.22 38.09 9.92
N LEU A 542 6.85 36.91 10.39
CA LEU A 542 7.60 36.18 11.42
C LEU A 542 8.75 35.37 10.80
N ARG A 543 9.98 35.70 11.15
CA ARG A 543 11.19 35.03 10.64
C ARG A 543 11.86 34.14 11.69
N GLY A 544 12.38 33.00 11.22
CA GLY A 544 13.19 32.10 12.03
C GLY A 544 14.59 32.64 12.32
N ARG A 545 15.28 32.05 13.30
CA ARG A 545 16.60 32.50 13.80
C ARG A 545 17.71 32.55 12.73
N ALA A 546 17.66 31.63 11.76
CA ALA A 546 18.67 31.49 10.73
C ALA A 546 18.41 32.37 9.49
N MET A 547 17.26 33.04 9.42
CA MET A 547 16.90 33.92 8.30
C MET A 547 17.72 35.21 8.32
N VAL A 548 17.85 35.85 7.16
CA VAL A 548 18.45 37.19 7.05
C VAL A 548 17.59 38.20 7.81
N ASP A 549 18.23 39.13 8.52
CA ASP A 549 17.56 40.25 9.19
C ASP A 549 17.25 41.35 8.14
N PRO A 550 15.97 41.68 7.89
CA PRO A 550 15.63 42.70 6.89
C PRO A 550 16.03 44.12 7.32
N GLU A 551 16.26 44.37 8.61
CA GLU A 551 16.66 45.69 9.12
C GLU A 551 18.19 45.85 9.21
N VAL A 552 18.95 44.77 9.04
CA VAL A 552 20.42 44.78 9.18
C VAL A 552 21.04 43.98 8.04
N GLU A 553 21.62 44.70 7.07
CA GLU A 553 22.21 44.11 5.87
C GLU A 553 23.34 43.10 6.21
N GLY A 554 23.31 41.94 5.55
CA GLY A 554 24.32 40.88 5.69
C GLY A 554 24.21 40.04 6.98
N GLU A 555 23.38 40.45 7.94
CA GLU A 555 23.24 39.76 9.22
C GLU A 555 22.04 38.81 9.25
N LYS A 556 22.10 37.82 10.15
CA LYS A 556 20.96 36.92 10.44
C LYS A 556 20.12 37.47 11.59
N MET A 557 18.83 37.11 11.62
CA MET A 557 17.91 37.38 12.72
C MET A 557 18.53 37.01 14.08
N CYS A 558 19.26 35.90 14.16
CA CYS A 558 20.10 35.56 15.30
C CYS A 558 21.59 35.71 14.95
N LEU A 559 22.26 36.67 15.60
CA LEU A 559 23.72 36.85 15.52
C LEU A 559 24.53 35.64 16.03
N MET A 560 23.86 34.66 16.65
CA MET A 560 24.44 33.39 17.11
C MET A 560 23.71 32.18 16.51
N ALA A 561 23.23 32.29 15.26
CA ALA A 561 22.41 31.26 14.61
C ALA A 561 23.02 29.85 14.63
N HIS A 562 24.34 29.72 14.43
CA HIS A 562 25.03 28.43 14.48
C HIS A 562 24.90 27.76 15.86
N ARG A 563 25.18 28.49 16.94
CA ARG A 563 25.04 28.00 18.32
C ARG A 563 23.59 27.71 18.67
N ALA A 564 22.65 28.55 18.22
CA ALA A 564 21.22 28.28 18.38
C ALA A 564 20.80 26.96 17.72
N ALA A 565 21.34 26.65 16.54
CA ALA A 565 21.08 25.37 15.86
C ALA A 565 21.69 24.18 16.62
N GLN A 566 22.88 24.32 17.21
CA GLN A 566 23.47 23.29 18.06
C GLN A 566 22.64 23.05 19.33
N VAL A 567 22.19 24.10 20.01
CA VAL A 567 21.29 23.99 21.17
C VAL A 567 20.01 23.23 20.79
N LEU A 568 19.42 23.53 19.63
CA LEU A 568 18.23 22.82 19.15
C LEU A 568 18.52 21.33 18.84
N LYS A 569 19.68 21.00 18.26
CA LYS A 569 20.10 19.60 18.02
C LYS A 569 20.23 18.78 19.30
N HIS A 570 20.47 19.43 20.42
CA HIS A 570 20.49 18.82 21.76
C HIS A 570 19.10 18.73 22.41
N GLY A 571 18.03 19.03 21.67
CA GLY A 571 16.65 18.98 22.15
C GLY A 571 16.30 20.10 23.14
N LEU A 572 17.08 21.19 23.16
CA LEU A 572 16.94 22.26 24.12
C LEU A 572 16.17 23.46 23.58
N SER A 573 15.41 24.12 24.45
CA SER A 573 14.84 25.42 24.16
C SER A 573 15.95 26.45 24.00
N VAL A 574 16.11 26.99 22.79
CA VAL A 574 17.05 28.07 22.50
C VAL A 574 16.74 29.31 23.33
N ARG A 575 15.46 29.56 23.69
CA ARG A 575 15.08 30.74 24.49
C ARG A 575 15.71 30.69 25.88
N SER A 576 15.48 29.60 26.62
CA SER A 576 15.97 29.45 27.99
C SER A 576 17.46 29.09 28.06
N ALA A 577 17.97 28.30 27.11
CA ALA A 577 19.37 27.88 27.10
C ALA A 577 20.34 28.95 26.59
N LEU A 578 19.88 29.83 25.67
CA LEU A 578 20.74 30.80 25.00
C LEU A 578 20.22 32.24 25.07
N CYS A 579 18.97 32.51 24.66
CA CYS A 579 18.51 33.89 24.43
C CYS A 579 18.47 34.76 25.69
N GLU A 580 17.99 34.22 26.81
CA GLU A 580 17.84 34.99 28.06
C GLU A 580 19.17 35.60 28.54
N LYS A 581 20.28 34.92 28.26
CA LYS A 581 21.64 35.28 28.70
C LYS A 581 22.55 35.72 27.57
N CYS A 582 22.03 35.79 26.35
CA CYS A 582 22.83 36.12 25.17
C CYS A 582 23.36 37.57 25.27
N PRO A 583 24.68 37.81 25.14
CA PRO A 583 25.24 39.17 25.20
C PRO A 583 24.76 40.03 24.03
N LYS A 584 24.38 39.39 22.93
CA LYS A 584 23.83 40.03 21.72
C LYS A 584 22.30 40.14 21.73
N ARG A 585 21.61 39.78 22.83
CA ARG A 585 20.13 39.74 22.88
C ARG A 585 19.46 41.06 22.52
N ASN A 586 20.11 42.19 22.80
CA ASN A 586 19.58 43.53 22.52
C ASN A 586 19.84 43.99 21.07
N GLN A 587 20.76 43.34 20.36
CA GLN A 587 21.12 43.62 18.96
C GLN A 587 20.55 42.54 18.01
N CYS A 588 19.94 41.48 18.57
CA CYS A 588 19.44 40.32 17.85
C CYS A 588 18.05 40.59 17.26
N GLY A 589 17.93 40.53 15.93
CA GLY A 589 16.66 40.73 15.21
C GLY A 589 15.55 39.79 15.64
N TYR A 590 15.86 38.54 16.01
CA TYR A 590 14.87 37.60 16.53
C TYR A 590 14.26 38.08 17.86
N MET A 591 15.08 38.62 18.76
CA MET A 591 14.58 39.15 20.04
C MET A 591 13.89 40.51 19.85
N ARG A 592 14.33 41.30 18.87
CA ARG A 592 13.68 42.54 18.45
C ARG A 592 12.25 42.25 17.97
N GLN A 593 12.08 41.32 17.02
CA GLN A 593 10.78 40.82 16.55
C GLN A 593 9.89 40.33 17.71
N ALA A 594 10.45 39.58 18.66
CA ALA A 594 9.69 39.05 19.80
C ALA A 594 9.08 40.16 20.69
N ARG A 595 9.72 41.33 20.80
CA ARG A 595 9.17 42.47 21.57
C ARG A 595 8.00 43.11 20.84
N PHE A 596 8.11 43.27 19.52
CA PHE A 596 7.09 43.90 18.68
C PHE A 596 5.87 43.02 18.43
N LEU A 597 6.02 41.69 18.55
CA LEU A 597 4.94 40.72 18.35
C LEU A 597 3.71 40.98 19.23
N SER A 598 3.90 41.50 20.45
CA SER A 598 2.80 41.86 21.37
C SER A 598 1.90 43.00 20.87
N GLY A 599 2.42 43.86 19.99
CA GLY A 599 1.66 44.96 19.38
C GLY A 599 1.09 44.63 18.00
N ALA A 600 1.43 43.47 17.43
CA ALA A 600 1.02 43.06 16.10
C ALA A 600 -0.47 42.69 16.04
N ARG A 601 -1.12 43.06 14.94
CA ARG A 601 -2.51 42.68 14.63
C ARG A 601 -2.58 41.50 13.70
N ALA A 602 -1.80 41.53 12.62
CA ALA A 602 -1.71 40.44 11.66
C ALA A 602 -0.28 39.91 11.60
N VAL A 603 -0.10 38.65 12.00
CA VAL A 603 1.19 37.97 11.98
C VAL A 603 1.20 36.96 10.84
N PHE A 604 2.04 37.19 9.84
CA PHE A 604 2.20 36.33 8.68
C PHE A 604 3.43 35.45 8.85
N ALA A 605 3.27 34.14 8.67
CA ALA A 605 4.33 33.19 9.01
C ALA A 605 4.29 31.94 8.12
N PRO A 606 5.43 31.29 7.86
CA PRO A 606 5.44 29.96 7.27
C PRO A 606 4.69 28.92 8.12
N HIS A 607 4.20 27.83 7.50
CA HIS A 607 3.51 26.73 8.17
C HIS A 607 4.29 26.13 9.36
N ASP A 608 5.62 26.22 9.34
CA ASP A 608 6.48 25.81 10.45
C ASP A 608 6.08 26.39 11.81
N TRP A 609 5.52 27.59 11.82
CA TRP A 609 5.03 28.24 13.02
C TRP A 609 3.70 27.70 13.53
N ALA A 610 3.09 26.70 12.89
CA ALA A 610 1.95 25.98 13.45
C ALA A 610 2.36 25.05 14.61
N TRP A 611 3.58 24.51 14.57
CA TRP A 611 4.12 23.55 15.54
C TRP A 611 5.34 24.07 16.33
N PHE A 612 5.90 25.22 15.98
CA PHE A 612 6.89 25.90 16.83
C PHE A 612 6.24 26.89 17.80
N GLN A 613 6.80 26.96 19.00
CA GLN A 613 6.39 27.96 20.00
C GLN A 613 6.62 29.38 19.47
N LEU A 614 5.59 30.23 19.53
CA LEU A 614 5.68 31.63 19.12
C LEU A 614 6.60 32.41 20.09
N PRO A 615 7.36 33.41 19.60
CA PRO A 615 8.18 34.25 20.47
C PRO A 615 7.33 35.07 21.46
N GLY A 616 7.92 35.57 22.54
CA GLY A 616 7.32 36.63 23.38
C GLY A 616 6.00 36.29 24.08
N ASP A 617 5.66 34.99 24.20
CA ASP A 617 4.42 34.49 24.83
C ASP A 617 3.13 34.99 24.15
N PHE A 618 3.26 35.42 22.89
CA PHE A 618 2.17 35.85 22.03
C PHE A 618 1.18 34.72 21.79
N LYS A 619 -0.11 35.03 21.93
CA LYS A 619 -1.22 34.12 21.65
C LYS A 619 -2.14 34.79 20.65
N PRO A 620 -2.28 34.25 19.43
CA PRO A 620 -3.22 34.78 18.46
C PRO A 620 -4.65 34.51 18.93
N ASP A 621 -5.59 35.40 18.60
CA ASP A 621 -7.01 35.15 18.83
C ASP A 621 -7.57 34.16 17.82
N VAL A 622 -7.09 34.19 16.57
CA VAL A 622 -7.51 33.30 15.48
C VAL A 622 -6.30 32.80 14.68
N VAL A 623 -6.44 31.60 14.11
CA VAL A 623 -5.40 31.00 13.26
C VAL A 623 -5.98 30.66 11.89
N ILE A 624 -5.35 31.19 10.85
CA ILE A 624 -5.67 30.89 9.45
C ILE A 624 -4.51 30.06 8.88
N PHE A 625 -4.82 28.92 8.28
CA PHE A 625 -3.86 28.02 7.67
C PHE A 625 -4.18 27.89 6.18
N ASP A 626 -3.37 28.52 5.34
CA ASP A 626 -3.58 28.59 3.89
C ASP A 626 -2.66 27.61 3.16
N GLU A 627 -3.27 26.77 2.32
CA GLU A 627 -2.65 25.65 1.59
C GLU A 627 -2.08 24.54 2.48
N ARG A 628 -1.94 23.32 1.96
CA ARG A 628 -1.22 22.25 2.68
C ARG A 628 0.30 22.46 2.72
N PRO A 629 1.01 22.00 3.76
CA PRO A 629 2.47 21.97 3.78
C PRO A 629 3.03 20.97 2.74
N ARG A 630 4.26 21.20 2.30
CA ARG A 630 4.91 20.36 1.26
C ARG A 630 5.24 18.94 1.74
N ASP A 631 5.57 18.80 3.02
CA ASP A 631 5.93 17.55 3.70
C ASP A 631 4.73 16.85 4.35
N PHE A 632 3.51 17.27 4.02
CA PHE A 632 2.27 16.79 4.65
C PHE A 632 2.19 17.05 6.17
N GLY A 633 3.11 17.80 6.77
CA GLY A 633 3.14 17.97 8.22
C GLY A 633 3.64 16.71 8.94
N ILE A 634 4.49 15.91 8.29
CA ILE A 634 5.08 14.69 8.82
C ILE A 634 6.52 14.96 9.30
N ASN A 635 6.91 14.29 10.39
CA ASN A 635 8.31 14.14 10.82
C ASN A 635 8.80 12.73 10.52
N VAL A 636 10.06 12.63 10.09
CA VAL A 636 10.78 11.36 9.95
C VAL A 636 11.96 11.37 10.91
N HIS A 637 12.05 10.36 11.76
CA HIS A 637 13.11 10.15 12.73
C HIS A 637 13.82 8.83 12.42
N ASP A 638 15.13 8.78 12.63
CA ASP A 638 15.92 7.55 12.51
C ASP A 638 16.61 7.28 13.86
N LEU A 639 16.38 6.09 14.43
CA LEU A 639 16.95 5.65 15.71
C LEU A 639 17.70 4.33 15.53
N PRO A 640 19.03 4.27 15.71
CA PRO A 640 19.77 3.01 15.62
C PRO A 640 19.25 1.97 16.61
N VAL A 641 19.06 0.72 16.17
CA VAL A 641 18.52 -0.35 17.03
C VAL A 641 19.43 -0.59 18.24
N ASP A 642 20.75 -0.64 18.03
CA ASP A 642 21.75 -0.85 19.09
C ASP A 642 21.80 0.28 20.12
N TRP A 643 21.28 1.47 19.79
CA TRP A 643 21.19 2.54 20.77
C TRP A 643 20.29 2.15 21.95
N LEU A 644 19.33 1.24 21.77
CA LEU A 644 18.50 0.69 22.85
C LEU A 644 19.28 -0.09 23.91
N LEU A 645 20.55 -0.42 23.67
CA LEU A 645 21.45 -1.01 24.67
C LEU A 645 22.23 0.04 25.46
N SER A 646 22.12 1.31 25.09
CA SER A 646 22.82 2.42 25.76
C SER A 646 22.14 2.80 27.07
N ASP A 647 22.94 3.29 28.01
CA ASP A 647 22.43 3.85 29.26
C ASP A 647 21.88 5.27 29.05
N LEU A 648 20.63 5.49 29.49
CA LEU A 648 20.08 6.84 29.62
C LEU A 648 20.65 7.51 30.87
N VAL A 649 21.42 8.58 30.68
CA VAL A 649 22.01 9.37 31.77
C VAL A 649 21.05 10.48 32.17
N PHE A 650 20.71 10.57 33.45
CA PHE A 650 19.91 11.66 33.99
C PHE A 650 20.81 12.86 34.30
N ASP A 651 20.64 13.96 33.56
CA ASP A 651 21.41 15.17 33.79
C ASP A 651 20.59 16.17 34.63
N GLY A 652 20.57 15.96 35.94
CA GLY A 652 20.25 17.03 36.90
C GLY A 652 18.88 17.00 37.55
N GLY A 653 18.87 17.36 38.83
CA GLY A 653 17.76 17.49 39.75
C GLY A 653 18.32 17.66 41.15
N ASP A 654 17.49 17.60 42.18
CA ASP A 654 17.96 17.25 43.52
C ASP A 654 18.21 15.72 43.64
N ALA A 655 18.68 15.27 44.81
CA ALA A 655 18.98 13.86 45.03
C ALA A 655 17.73 12.97 44.88
N PHE A 656 16.55 13.47 45.27
CA PHE A 656 15.29 12.74 45.17
C PHE A 656 14.83 12.62 43.72
N GLU A 657 14.83 13.72 42.97
CA GLU A 657 14.49 13.71 41.54
C GLU A 657 15.41 12.77 40.75
N THR A 658 16.69 12.72 41.12
CA THR A 658 17.67 11.81 40.51
C THR A 658 17.36 10.35 40.84
N MET A 659 17.04 10.05 42.09
CA MET A 659 16.68 8.69 42.52
C MET A 659 15.38 8.22 41.85
N ASP A 660 14.37 9.08 41.77
CA ASP A 660 13.09 8.77 41.13
C ASP A 660 13.26 8.53 39.63
N ALA A 661 14.04 9.39 38.93
CA ALA A 661 14.33 9.19 37.52
C ALA A 661 15.11 7.89 37.28
N LEU A 662 16.15 7.60 38.07
CA LEU A 662 16.94 6.37 37.95
C LEU A 662 16.10 5.12 38.25
N SER A 663 15.19 5.20 39.23
CA SER A 663 14.23 4.14 39.56
C SER A 663 13.27 3.90 38.39
N ALA A 664 12.65 4.95 37.86
CA ALA A 664 11.76 4.87 36.69
C ALA A 664 12.50 4.32 35.46
N ARG A 665 13.76 4.70 35.24
CA ARG A 665 14.61 4.13 34.18
C ARG A 665 14.81 2.63 34.37
N HIS A 666 15.14 2.20 35.57
CA HIS A 666 15.41 0.79 35.85
C HIS A 666 14.15 -0.08 35.73
N HIS A 667 13.00 0.42 36.18
CA HIS A 667 11.75 -0.35 36.21
C HIS A 667 10.92 -0.26 34.93
N ILE A 668 11.04 0.83 34.16
CA ILE A 668 10.17 1.10 33.00
C ILE A 668 10.99 1.09 31.72
N LEU A 669 12.00 1.96 31.61
CA LEU A 669 12.70 2.17 30.33
C LEU A 669 13.65 1.01 29.97
N HIS A 670 14.48 0.52 30.90
CA HIS A 670 15.45 -0.55 30.60
C HIS A 670 14.76 -1.86 30.15
N PRO A 671 13.73 -2.38 30.84
CA PRO A 671 13.01 -3.56 30.37
C PRO A 671 12.37 -3.34 29.00
N LEU A 672 11.81 -2.16 28.75
CA LEU A 672 11.19 -1.82 27.48
C LEU A 672 12.22 -1.75 26.34
N MET A 673 13.32 -1.03 26.55
CA MET A 673 14.41 -0.90 25.57
C MET A 673 14.99 -2.27 25.21
N ARG A 674 15.20 -3.15 26.20
CA ARG A 674 15.64 -4.53 25.96
C ARG A 674 14.61 -5.34 25.19
N THR A 675 13.32 -5.19 25.49
CA THR A 675 12.24 -5.88 24.77
C THR A 675 12.15 -5.37 23.32
N LEU A 676 12.26 -4.06 23.10
CA LEU A 676 12.27 -3.44 21.77
C LEU A 676 13.48 -3.88 20.95
N HIS A 677 14.67 -3.88 21.55
CA HIS A 677 15.88 -4.38 20.91
C HIS A 677 15.72 -5.85 20.53
N TYR A 678 15.26 -6.68 21.47
CA TYR A 678 14.99 -8.10 21.23
C TYR A 678 13.97 -8.31 20.10
N ALA A 679 12.86 -7.57 20.12
CA ALA A 679 11.83 -7.64 19.12
C ALA A 679 12.34 -7.21 17.74
N ALA A 680 13.11 -6.12 17.65
CA ALA A 680 13.67 -5.66 16.38
C ALA A 680 14.73 -6.62 15.81
N ARG A 681 15.55 -7.24 16.67
CA ARG A 681 16.61 -8.16 16.25
C ARG A 681 16.08 -9.50 15.78
N LEU A 682 15.14 -10.08 16.52
CA LEU A 682 14.70 -11.46 16.29
C LEU A 682 13.34 -11.55 15.60
N TYR A 683 12.48 -10.55 15.81
CA TYR A 683 11.10 -10.54 15.32
C TYR A 683 10.73 -9.21 14.64
N PRO A 684 11.52 -8.72 13.66
CA PRO A 684 11.26 -7.46 12.98
C PRO A 684 9.91 -7.42 12.24
N TRP A 685 9.32 -8.59 12.01
CA TRP A 685 8.01 -8.80 11.38
C TRP A 685 6.84 -8.88 12.40
N ALA A 686 7.10 -8.87 13.71
CA ALA A 686 6.09 -9.01 14.77
C ALA A 686 6.38 -8.20 16.06
N MET A 687 6.94 -7.00 15.94
CA MET A 687 7.38 -6.20 17.07
C MET A 687 6.26 -5.84 18.07
N LEU A 688 5.06 -5.46 17.62
CA LEU A 688 3.93 -5.18 18.52
C LEU A 688 3.43 -6.45 19.21
N ALA A 689 3.43 -7.59 18.51
CA ALA A 689 3.04 -8.86 19.11
C ALA A 689 3.99 -9.28 20.23
N VAL A 690 5.31 -9.11 20.03
CA VAL A 690 6.33 -9.36 21.07
C VAL A 690 6.12 -8.41 22.26
N LEU A 691 5.89 -7.12 22.02
CA LEU A 691 5.63 -6.17 23.11
C LEU A 691 4.42 -6.60 23.94
N ARG A 692 3.28 -6.94 23.31
CA ARG A 692 2.09 -7.44 24.00
C ARG A 692 2.35 -8.73 24.77
N GLN A 693 3.10 -9.67 24.18
CA GLN A 693 3.48 -10.92 24.82
C GLN A 693 4.30 -10.71 26.10
N TYR A 694 5.19 -9.71 26.10
CA TYR A 694 5.98 -9.33 27.28
C TYR A 694 5.20 -8.45 28.27
N GLY A 695 3.90 -8.23 28.04
CA GLY A 695 3.01 -7.49 28.95
C GLY A 695 3.05 -5.97 28.77
N TRP A 696 3.67 -5.46 27.71
CA TRP A 696 3.63 -4.03 27.40
C TRP A 696 2.24 -3.63 26.92
N THR A 697 1.69 -2.56 27.52
CA THR A 697 0.36 -2.02 27.22
C THR A 697 0.51 -0.58 26.77
N ARG A 698 -0.58 0.01 26.23
CA ARG A 698 -0.63 1.45 25.95
C ARG A 698 -0.24 2.29 27.16
N ASP A 699 -0.75 1.97 28.35
CA ASP A 699 -0.45 2.73 29.57
C ASP A 699 1.02 2.65 29.96
N HIS A 700 1.66 1.48 29.79
CA HIS A 700 3.11 1.34 30.02
C HIS A 700 3.92 2.19 29.04
N LEU A 701 3.53 2.23 27.76
CA LEU A 701 4.20 3.06 26.75
C LEU A 701 3.98 4.55 27.02
N ALA A 702 2.76 4.96 27.39
CA ALA A 702 2.44 6.34 27.76
C ALA A 702 3.24 6.80 28.99
N GLU A 703 3.42 5.92 29.99
CA GLU A 703 4.30 6.18 31.13
C GLU A 703 5.76 6.28 30.69
N ALA A 704 6.24 5.38 29.83
CA ALA A 704 7.60 5.45 29.29
C ALA A 704 7.86 6.78 28.55
N VAL A 705 6.89 7.29 27.77
CA VAL A 705 6.97 8.62 27.12
C VAL A 705 7.15 9.72 28.16
N ARG A 706 6.40 9.70 29.28
CA ARG A 706 6.53 10.68 30.37
C ARG A 706 7.90 10.59 31.06
N VAL A 707 8.39 9.37 31.30
CA VAL A 707 9.69 9.16 31.95
C VAL A 707 10.83 9.64 31.03
N VAL A 708 10.76 9.39 29.72
CA VAL A 708 11.77 9.87 28.76
C VAL A 708 11.94 11.40 28.80
N ASP A 709 10.87 12.15 29.08
CA ASP A 709 10.95 13.62 29.23
C ASP A 709 11.81 14.08 30.42
N LEU A 710 12.00 13.23 31.44
CA LEU A 710 12.92 13.49 32.56
C LEU A 710 14.39 13.42 32.13
N PHE A 711 14.70 12.58 31.14
CA PHE A 711 16.06 12.36 30.64
C PHE A 711 16.49 13.35 29.55
N GLY A 712 15.58 14.23 29.11
CA GLY A 712 15.92 15.38 28.27
C GLY A 712 16.96 16.29 28.93
N ALA A 713 17.61 17.16 28.14
CA ALA A 713 18.84 17.88 28.51
C ALA A 713 18.71 18.96 29.63
N ARG A 714 18.15 18.65 30.80
CA ARG A 714 18.09 19.55 31.97
C ARG A 714 19.48 19.93 32.49
N GLY A 715 20.49 19.07 32.32
CA GLY A 715 21.85 19.33 32.84
C GLY A 715 22.62 20.32 31.99
N VAL A 716 22.38 20.33 30.67
CA VAL A 716 22.87 21.40 29.79
C VAL A 716 22.26 22.74 30.22
N LEU A 717 20.95 22.79 30.49
CA LEU A 717 20.29 23.99 31.01
C LEU A 717 20.87 24.44 32.37
N ARG A 718 21.29 23.54 33.25
CA ARG A 718 21.92 23.88 34.54
C ARG A 718 23.36 24.40 34.39
N GLY A 719 24.16 23.78 33.52
CA GLY A 719 25.46 24.32 33.09
C GLY A 719 25.30 25.71 32.47
N CYS A 720 24.22 25.90 31.71
CA CYS A 720 23.85 27.21 31.17
C CYS A 720 23.27 28.18 32.21
N ARG A 721 22.69 27.69 33.31
CA ARG A 721 22.14 28.52 34.40
C ARG A 721 23.21 29.27 35.19
N ASN A 722 24.47 28.83 35.16
CA ASN A 722 25.61 29.50 35.82
C ASN A 722 26.44 30.42 34.89
N PHE A 723 25.96 30.72 33.67
CA PHE A 723 26.70 31.59 32.74
C PHE A 723 26.91 33.02 33.27
N VAL A 724 28.18 33.38 33.45
CA VAL A 724 28.68 34.75 33.51
C VAL A 724 29.57 34.98 32.28
N MET A 725 29.62 36.22 31.79
CA MET A 725 30.13 36.73 30.50
C MET A 725 31.41 36.12 29.85
N HIS A 726 32.23 35.33 30.54
CA HIS A 726 33.51 34.82 30.01
C HIS A 726 33.51 33.37 29.48
N ASP A 727 32.43 32.60 29.62
CA ASP A 727 32.43 31.14 29.40
C ASP A 727 31.76 30.65 28.10
N LEU A 728 31.84 31.39 26.99
CA LEU A 728 31.34 30.90 25.70
C LEU A 728 32.05 29.61 25.24
N CYS A 729 33.30 29.39 25.67
CA CYS A 729 34.03 28.14 25.45
C CYS A 729 33.40 26.93 26.16
N LYS A 730 32.78 27.11 27.33
CA LYS A 730 32.10 26.01 28.06
C LYS A 730 30.78 25.60 27.42
N VAL A 731 30.10 26.54 26.74
CA VAL A 731 28.96 26.20 25.88
C VAL A 731 29.42 25.25 24.77
N ASP A 732 30.53 25.58 24.13
CA ASP A 732 31.08 24.77 23.05
C ASP A 732 31.54 23.40 23.59
N GLU A 733 32.14 23.30 24.78
CA GLU A 733 32.45 22.02 25.44
C GLU A 733 31.20 21.15 25.70
N VAL A 734 30.11 21.73 26.21
CA VAL A 734 28.86 20.99 26.47
C VAL A 734 28.13 20.62 25.17
N LEU A 735 28.17 21.48 24.16
CA LEU A 735 27.56 21.23 22.84
C LEU A 735 28.42 20.32 21.94
N CYS A 736 29.70 20.11 22.27
CA CYS A 736 30.61 19.16 21.61
C CYS A 736 30.29 17.69 21.93
N ALA A 737 29.53 17.41 23.00
CA ALA A 737 29.01 16.06 23.22
C ALA A 737 28.06 15.66 22.06
N PRO A 738 28.06 14.40 21.61
CA PRO A 738 27.11 13.96 20.60
C PRO A 738 25.68 14.07 21.14
N PRO A 739 24.72 14.58 20.35
CA PRO A 739 23.33 14.66 20.77
C PRO A 739 22.80 13.24 21.04
N ARG A 740 22.09 13.07 22.16
CA ARG A 740 21.41 11.81 22.48
C ARG A 740 20.08 11.76 21.72
N PRO A 741 19.72 10.63 21.08
CA PRO A 741 18.51 10.53 20.26
C PRO A 741 17.23 10.34 21.10
N ILE A 742 17.07 11.19 22.12
CA ILE A 742 15.96 11.12 23.09
C ILE A 742 14.64 11.47 22.40
N GLN A 743 14.64 12.43 21.48
CA GLN A 743 13.42 12.83 20.76
C GLN A 743 13.00 11.75 19.75
N GLU A 744 13.95 11.10 19.11
CA GLU A 744 13.73 9.96 18.22
C GLU A 744 13.20 8.76 19.01
N PHE A 745 13.76 8.48 20.19
CA PHE A 745 13.25 7.45 21.08
C PHE A 745 11.84 7.77 21.59
N LYS A 746 11.57 9.03 21.97
CA LYS A 746 10.22 9.47 22.33
C LYS A 746 9.24 9.28 21.17
N ALA A 747 9.65 9.63 19.94
CA ALA A 747 8.84 9.44 18.75
C ALA A 747 8.54 7.94 18.51
N LEU A 748 9.52 7.05 18.70
CA LEU A 748 9.33 5.59 18.65
C LEU A 748 8.27 5.15 19.66
N LEU A 749 8.38 5.58 20.92
CA LEU A 749 7.44 5.19 21.96
C LEU A 749 6.01 5.69 21.68
N MET A 750 5.85 6.94 21.25
CA MET A 750 4.55 7.51 20.88
C MET A 750 3.91 6.80 19.67
N ALA A 751 4.73 6.43 18.69
CA ALA A 751 4.30 5.64 17.54
C ALA A 751 3.77 4.27 17.98
N LEU A 752 4.51 3.56 18.84
CA LEU A 752 4.10 2.27 19.36
C LEU A 752 2.88 2.37 20.29
N GLU A 753 2.79 3.42 21.11
CA GLU A 753 1.65 3.69 22.00
C GLU A 753 0.35 3.80 21.20
N ALA A 754 0.40 4.49 20.06
CA ALA A 754 -0.77 4.69 19.21
C ALA A 754 -1.23 3.40 18.51
N GLU A 755 -0.31 2.45 18.27
CA GLU A 755 -0.56 1.25 17.47
C GLU A 755 -0.71 -0.05 18.26
N ILE A 756 -0.25 -0.12 19.52
CA ILE A 756 -0.15 -1.38 20.28
C ILE A 756 -1.48 -2.13 20.42
N ASP A 757 -2.60 -1.40 20.43
CA ASP A 757 -3.95 -1.98 20.56
C ASP A 757 -4.65 -2.21 19.20
N LEU A 758 -4.05 -1.83 18.08
CA LEU A 758 -4.67 -1.95 16.74
C LEU A 758 -4.66 -3.39 16.19
N GLY A 759 -4.18 -4.37 16.96
CA GLY A 759 -4.25 -5.79 16.62
C GLY A 759 -3.22 -6.28 15.59
N HIS A 760 -2.33 -5.43 15.07
CA HIS A 760 -1.30 -5.86 14.11
C HIS A 760 -0.11 -6.53 14.78
N LEU A 761 0.61 -7.35 14.02
CA LEU A 761 1.88 -7.90 14.46
C LEU A 761 2.98 -6.83 14.52
N ASN A 762 2.92 -5.84 13.62
CA ASN A 762 3.95 -4.83 13.44
C ASN A 762 3.36 -3.42 13.41
N PRO A 763 4.13 -2.40 13.83
CA PRO A 763 3.76 -1.01 13.63
C PRO A 763 3.87 -0.63 12.15
N THR A 764 2.97 0.24 11.71
CA THR A 764 2.93 0.83 10.36
C THR A 764 3.72 2.13 10.29
N THR A 765 3.82 2.86 11.40
CA THR A 765 4.57 4.12 11.49
C THR A 765 6.06 3.92 11.77
N VAL A 766 6.50 2.69 12.04
CA VAL A 766 7.89 2.34 12.33
C VAL A 766 8.35 1.22 11.42
N ARG A 767 9.45 1.42 10.69
CA ARG A 767 10.10 0.35 9.92
C ARG A 767 11.57 0.19 10.31
N LEU A 768 12.08 -1.02 10.14
CA LEU A 768 13.52 -1.26 10.20
C LEU A 768 14.12 -1.01 8.82
N THR A 769 15.19 -0.22 8.79
CA THR A 769 15.93 0.12 7.57
C THR A 769 17.12 -0.83 7.38
N SER A 770 17.73 -0.81 6.19
CA SER A 770 18.86 -1.69 5.84
C SER A 770 20.13 -1.40 6.66
N ASP A 771 20.24 -0.18 7.20
CA ASP A 771 21.29 0.28 8.13
C ASP A 771 20.92 0.04 9.60
N ASP A 772 19.96 -0.86 9.86
CA ASP A 772 19.65 -1.35 11.21
C ASP A 772 19.20 -0.25 12.19
N SER A 773 18.36 0.64 11.66
CA SER A 773 17.74 1.73 12.41
C SER A 773 16.22 1.65 12.31
N PHE A 774 15.52 2.10 13.35
CA PHE A 774 14.09 2.38 13.28
C PHE A 774 13.88 3.70 12.54
N ARG A 775 13.24 3.65 11.37
CA ARG A 775 12.67 4.83 10.73
C ARG A 775 11.23 5.02 11.21
N ILE A 776 11.01 6.08 11.96
CA ILE A 776 9.75 6.41 12.62
C ILE A 776 9.11 7.61 11.93
N THR A 777 7.84 7.51 11.60
CA THR A 777 7.08 8.54 10.86
C THR A 777 5.89 9.00 11.69
N THR A 778 5.85 10.27 12.07
CA THR A 778 4.79 10.84 12.94
C THR A 778 4.21 12.13 12.36
N THR A 779 3.00 12.52 12.77
CA THR A 779 2.50 13.87 12.47
C THR A 779 3.17 14.91 13.38
N LYS A 780 3.48 16.10 12.85
CA LYS A 780 3.97 17.22 13.65
C LYS A 780 2.94 17.65 14.69
N THR A 781 3.38 17.77 15.94
CA THR A 781 2.53 18.21 17.06
C THR A 781 2.23 19.70 16.94
N LEU A 782 0.94 20.04 16.78
CA LEU A 782 0.49 21.43 16.64
C LEU A 782 0.59 22.20 17.97
N ALA A 783 1.27 23.34 17.96
CA ALA A 783 1.47 24.19 19.13
C ALA A 783 0.44 25.32 19.22
N ASN A 784 0.13 25.96 18.08
CA ASN A 784 -0.64 27.22 18.05
C ASN A 784 -2.06 27.07 17.49
N VAL A 785 -2.36 25.94 16.85
CA VAL A 785 -3.67 25.66 16.21
C VAL A 785 -4.77 25.15 17.17
N PRO A 786 -4.50 24.32 18.20
CA PRO A 786 -5.57 23.66 18.97
C PRO A 786 -6.45 24.58 19.82
N ASN A 787 -5.96 25.73 20.27
CA ASN A 787 -6.61 26.55 21.30
C ASN A 787 -7.12 27.90 20.78
N ALA A 788 -7.45 27.97 19.49
CA ALA A 788 -8.01 29.15 18.84
C ALA A 788 -9.07 28.73 17.80
N PRO A 789 -10.01 29.62 17.42
CA PRO A 789 -10.80 29.45 16.21
C PRO A 789 -9.86 29.30 15.02
N PHE A 790 -10.20 28.39 14.12
CA PHE A 790 -9.30 27.90 13.09
C PHE A 790 -9.98 27.87 11.73
N LEU A 791 -9.29 28.40 10.71
CA LEU A 791 -9.71 28.32 9.32
C LEU A 791 -8.63 27.65 8.49
N HIS A 792 -8.94 26.50 7.89
CA HIS A 792 -8.08 25.82 6.93
C HIS A 792 -8.55 26.12 5.51
N LEU A 793 -7.75 26.88 4.75
CA LEU A 793 -8.01 27.23 3.36
C LEU A 793 -7.16 26.36 2.43
N ASP A 794 -7.70 25.26 1.93
CA ASP A 794 -7.01 24.41 0.95
C ASP A 794 -7.97 24.04 -0.18
N GLY A 795 -7.72 24.53 -1.41
CA GLY A 795 -8.63 24.28 -2.53
C GLY A 795 -8.75 22.80 -2.91
N THR A 796 -7.70 22.02 -2.67
CA THR A 796 -7.56 20.63 -3.12
C THR A 796 -7.40 19.63 -1.97
N GLY A 797 -7.42 20.12 -0.73
CA GLY A 797 -7.19 19.32 0.48
C GLY A 797 -8.24 18.24 0.69
N ASP A 798 -7.81 17.13 1.29
CA ASP A 798 -8.68 16.04 1.72
C ASP A 798 -9.16 16.27 3.16
N GLU A 799 -10.47 16.16 3.36
CA GLU A 799 -11.12 16.37 4.66
C GLU A 799 -10.64 15.37 5.71
N ALA A 800 -10.52 14.09 5.38
CA ALA A 800 -10.17 13.05 6.35
C ALA A 800 -8.73 13.20 6.83
N LEU A 801 -7.79 13.53 5.93
CA LEU A 801 -6.41 13.87 6.29
C LEU A 801 -6.34 15.11 7.20
N ALA A 802 -7.10 16.16 6.86
CA ALA A 802 -7.15 17.37 7.67
C ALA A 802 -7.75 17.11 9.06
N ASN A 803 -8.83 16.35 9.15
CA ASN A 803 -9.46 15.95 10.40
C ASN A 803 -8.54 15.09 11.28
N ALA A 804 -7.81 14.15 10.67
CA ALA A 804 -6.84 13.32 11.39
C ALA A 804 -5.73 14.17 12.03
N TRP A 805 -5.29 15.25 11.37
CA TRP A 805 -4.21 16.08 11.88
C TRP A 805 -4.67 17.22 12.79
N PHE A 806 -5.57 18.09 12.29
CA PHE A 806 -6.03 19.30 12.98
C PHE A 806 -7.15 19.04 14.00
N GLY A 807 -7.66 17.80 14.08
CA GLY A 807 -8.90 17.46 14.80
C GLY A 807 -10.14 17.78 13.97
N ALA A 808 -11.34 17.53 14.51
CA ALA A 808 -12.60 17.74 13.80
C ALA A 808 -12.73 19.19 13.25
N LEU A 809 -13.07 19.28 11.97
CA LEU A 809 -13.33 20.51 11.22
C LEU A 809 -14.74 20.43 10.59
N ASP A 810 -15.44 21.55 10.56
CA ASP A 810 -16.64 21.73 9.73
C ASP A 810 -16.20 21.97 8.28
N HIS A 811 -16.41 20.98 7.42
CA HIS A 811 -15.96 21.02 6.03
C HIS A 811 -17.00 21.66 5.11
N ARG A 812 -16.59 22.73 4.43
CA ARG A 812 -17.37 23.44 3.40
C ARG A 812 -16.68 23.25 2.05
N ASN A 813 -17.42 22.73 1.07
CA ASN A 813 -16.92 22.43 -0.26
C ASN A 813 -17.78 23.12 -1.32
N HIS A 814 -17.15 23.99 -2.12
CA HIS A 814 -17.81 24.70 -3.22
C HIS A 814 -17.04 24.43 -4.53
N LYS A 815 -17.52 23.50 -5.36
CA LYS A 815 -16.84 23.18 -6.63
C LYS A 815 -17.07 24.25 -7.69
N VAL A 816 -16.02 24.63 -8.42
CA VAL A 816 -16.12 25.64 -9.49
C VAL A 816 -15.66 25.05 -10.82
N GLU A 817 -16.51 25.13 -11.84
CA GLU A 817 -16.17 24.74 -13.21
C GLU A 817 -15.08 25.66 -13.79
N ARG A 818 -13.96 25.06 -14.23
CA ARG A 818 -12.85 25.78 -14.87
C ARG A 818 -13.21 26.20 -16.29
N ASN A 819 -12.82 27.41 -16.68
CA ASN A 819 -13.07 27.95 -18.01
C ASN A 819 -11.91 27.60 -18.96
N ALA A 820 -11.89 26.37 -19.47
CA ALA A 820 -10.84 25.86 -20.36
C ALA A 820 -11.38 24.86 -21.37
N TYR A 821 -10.64 24.68 -22.48
CA TYR A 821 -10.77 23.56 -23.40
C TYR A 821 -9.80 22.48 -22.99
N VAL A 822 -10.31 21.35 -22.51
CA VAL A 822 -9.50 20.29 -21.92
C VAL A 822 -9.45 19.08 -22.85
N THR A 823 -8.26 18.75 -23.33
CA THR A 823 -7.98 17.52 -24.08
C THR A 823 -7.18 16.56 -23.21
N GLN A 824 -7.75 15.38 -22.92
CA GLN A 824 -7.05 14.31 -22.22
C GLN A 824 -6.47 13.31 -23.22
N VAL A 825 -5.17 13.04 -23.08
CA VAL A 825 -4.43 12.13 -23.97
C VAL A 825 -4.19 10.80 -23.26
N THR A 826 -4.65 9.72 -23.88
CA THR A 826 -4.60 8.34 -23.36
C THR A 826 -3.70 7.44 -24.21
N GLY A 827 -3.66 6.13 -23.96
CA GLY A 827 -2.87 5.18 -24.76
C GLY A 827 -1.36 5.12 -24.45
N HIS A 828 -0.89 5.91 -23.48
CA HIS A 828 0.50 5.86 -22.99
C HIS A 828 0.58 6.15 -21.48
N SER A 829 1.65 5.67 -20.82
CA SER A 829 1.78 5.79 -19.35
C SER A 829 2.30 7.17 -18.88
N PHE A 830 3.04 7.88 -19.75
CA PHE A 830 3.73 9.14 -19.45
C PHE A 830 4.55 9.10 -18.14
N SER A 831 5.08 7.91 -17.81
CA SER A 831 5.83 7.70 -16.58
C SER A 831 7.16 8.44 -16.60
N LYS A 832 7.67 8.77 -15.41
CA LYS A 832 8.97 9.44 -15.24
C LYS A 832 10.09 8.71 -16.00
N ALA A 833 10.08 7.37 -16.01
CA ALA A 833 11.06 6.57 -16.72
C ALA A 833 11.12 6.90 -18.23
N TYR A 834 9.96 6.92 -18.91
CA TYR A 834 9.86 7.28 -20.33
C TYR A 834 10.24 8.75 -20.59
N MET A 835 9.99 9.63 -19.62
CA MET A 835 10.26 11.06 -19.75
C MET A 835 11.72 11.45 -19.55
N THR A 836 12.54 10.61 -18.90
CA THR A 836 13.93 10.96 -18.53
C THR A 836 15.00 10.03 -19.13
N ALA A 837 14.64 9.17 -20.08
CA ALA A 837 15.55 8.23 -20.75
C ALA A 837 16.43 7.40 -19.78
N GLY A 838 15.82 6.88 -18.70
CA GLY A 838 16.45 5.90 -17.80
C GLY A 838 17.63 6.44 -16.96
N GLY A 839 17.35 6.83 -15.71
CA GLY A 839 18.39 7.00 -14.68
C GLY A 839 18.94 5.69 -14.11
N GLY A 840 18.98 4.60 -14.90
CA GLY A 840 19.43 3.27 -14.48
C GLY A 840 19.76 2.38 -15.69
N GLU A 841 20.49 1.29 -15.45
CA GLU A 841 21.09 0.31 -16.40
C GLU A 841 20.10 -0.34 -17.40
N TRP A 842 19.38 0.43 -18.21
CA TRP A 842 18.49 -0.09 -19.24
C TRP A 842 19.15 0.07 -20.61
N GLN A 843 19.44 -1.04 -21.29
CA GLN A 843 20.06 -1.10 -22.64
C GLN A 843 19.11 -1.68 -23.69
N GLY A 844 19.27 -1.31 -24.97
CA GLY A 844 18.55 -1.87 -26.12
C GLY A 844 17.24 -1.16 -26.49
N GLU A 845 16.29 -1.91 -27.08
CA GLU A 845 15.03 -1.43 -27.70
C GLU A 845 14.15 -0.51 -26.83
N TRP A 846 14.30 -0.54 -25.51
CA TRP A 846 13.54 0.34 -24.63
C TRP A 846 14.04 1.79 -24.72
N LYS A 847 15.36 1.99 -24.82
CA LYS A 847 15.97 3.32 -24.95
C LYS A 847 15.51 3.99 -26.24
N ASP A 848 15.58 3.28 -27.36
CA ASP A 848 15.15 3.80 -28.67
C ASP A 848 13.67 4.20 -28.67
N ARG A 849 12.81 3.39 -28.04
CA ARG A 849 11.39 3.72 -27.86
C ARG A 849 11.18 4.95 -26.99
N SER A 850 11.95 5.10 -25.92
CA SER A 850 11.90 6.28 -25.03
C SER A 850 12.37 7.55 -25.75
N GLU A 851 13.42 7.48 -26.55
CA GLU A 851 13.96 8.60 -27.31
C GLU A 851 12.99 9.04 -28.42
N ALA A 852 12.42 8.08 -29.17
CA ALA A 852 11.39 8.36 -30.17
C ALA A 852 10.16 9.03 -29.53
N PHE A 853 9.68 8.50 -28.41
CA PHE A 853 8.58 9.10 -27.65
C PHE A 853 8.87 10.54 -27.21
N GLN A 854 10.09 10.82 -26.72
CA GLN A 854 10.48 12.17 -26.31
C GLN A 854 10.58 13.13 -27.50
N ALA A 855 11.09 12.66 -28.64
CA ALA A 855 11.15 13.45 -29.86
C ALA A 855 9.75 13.87 -30.32
N ASP A 856 8.80 12.93 -30.34
CA ASP A 856 7.41 13.18 -30.68
C ASP A 856 6.76 14.17 -29.70
N LEU A 857 6.91 13.92 -28.39
CA LEU A 857 6.33 14.76 -27.34
C LEU A 857 6.81 16.20 -27.41
N TRP A 858 8.12 16.40 -27.45
CA TRP A 858 8.66 17.75 -27.52
C TRP A 858 8.46 18.38 -28.90
N GLY A 859 8.26 17.57 -29.94
CA GLY A 859 7.80 18.05 -31.26
C GLY A 859 6.43 18.73 -31.15
N VAL A 860 5.45 18.06 -30.53
CA VAL A 860 4.10 18.61 -30.33
C VAL A 860 4.13 19.85 -29.43
N VAL A 861 4.81 19.78 -28.29
CA VAL A 861 4.87 20.90 -27.35
C VAL A 861 5.53 22.13 -27.97
N ARG A 862 6.61 21.96 -28.75
CA ARG A 862 7.28 23.09 -29.42
C ARG A 862 6.46 23.70 -30.55
N ALA A 863 5.51 22.97 -31.13
CA ALA A 863 4.61 23.49 -32.15
C ALA A 863 3.52 24.41 -31.56
N ASP A 864 3.29 24.35 -30.25
CA ASP A 864 2.36 25.21 -29.51
C ASP A 864 3.11 26.42 -28.93
N GLU A 865 3.29 27.45 -29.77
CA GLU A 865 4.03 28.66 -29.40
C GLU A 865 3.38 29.36 -28.20
N GLY A 866 4.12 29.44 -27.09
CA GLY A 866 3.65 30.08 -25.85
C GLY A 866 3.00 29.13 -24.84
N ALA A 867 3.04 27.82 -25.04
CA ALA A 867 2.55 26.86 -24.05
C ALA A 867 3.35 26.87 -22.75
N ALA A 868 2.66 26.73 -21.61
CA ALA A 868 3.28 26.45 -20.32
C ALA A 868 3.35 24.93 -20.08
N VAL A 869 4.52 24.41 -19.71
CA VAL A 869 4.73 22.98 -19.49
C VAL A 869 4.90 22.68 -18.01
N PHE A 870 4.12 21.73 -17.52
CA PHE A 870 4.18 21.20 -16.15
C PHE A 870 4.51 19.71 -16.16
N SER A 871 5.61 19.30 -15.53
CA SER A 871 6.02 17.89 -15.48
C SER A 871 6.99 17.57 -14.33
N TYR A 872 7.75 16.47 -14.41
CA TYR A 872 8.78 16.12 -13.43
C TYR A 872 9.97 17.07 -13.52
N LYS A 873 10.59 17.40 -12.39
CA LYS A 873 11.77 18.29 -12.34
C LYS A 873 12.89 17.88 -13.32
N ALA A 874 13.10 16.57 -13.49
CA ALA A 874 14.14 16.03 -14.35
C ALA A 874 13.95 16.33 -15.85
N THR A 875 12.73 16.67 -16.28
CA THR A 875 12.42 17.03 -17.68
C THR A 875 12.64 18.52 -17.97
N LYS A 876 13.11 19.29 -16.97
CA LYS A 876 13.30 20.75 -17.04
C LYS A 876 12.06 21.52 -17.59
N PRO A 877 10.86 21.28 -17.02
CA PRO A 877 9.64 21.98 -17.44
C PRO A 877 9.61 23.44 -16.94
N ASP A 878 8.64 24.24 -17.40
CA ASP A 878 8.43 25.60 -16.88
C ASP A 878 8.06 25.59 -15.40
N GLY A 879 7.25 24.61 -14.97
CA GLY A 879 6.94 24.32 -13.57
C GLY A 879 6.96 22.81 -13.30
N TRP A 880 7.35 22.38 -12.09
CA TRP A 880 7.43 20.96 -11.76
C TRP A 880 6.64 20.56 -10.51
N PHE A 881 6.13 19.32 -10.52
CA PHE A 881 5.38 18.73 -9.40
C PHE A 881 6.17 18.83 -8.09
N GLY A 882 5.51 19.28 -7.02
CA GLY A 882 6.08 19.55 -5.70
C GLY A 882 6.64 20.97 -5.52
N ALA A 883 6.66 21.80 -6.57
CA ALA A 883 7.16 23.18 -6.51
C ALA A 883 6.32 24.16 -7.36
N LEU A 884 5.00 24.04 -7.32
CA LEU A 884 4.08 24.88 -8.10
C LEU A 884 3.46 26.04 -7.30
N ARG A 885 3.52 26.00 -5.97
CA ARG A 885 2.89 27.00 -5.09
C ARG A 885 3.65 28.33 -5.09
N GLY A 886 2.92 29.44 -4.95
CA GLY A 886 3.49 30.79 -4.79
C GLY A 886 4.01 31.46 -6.06
N LEU A 887 3.72 30.94 -7.26
CA LEU A 887 4.20 31.49 -8.53
C LEU A 887 3.04 31.82 -9.48
N ASP A 888 2.91 33.09 -9.87
CA ASP A 888 1.85 33.58 -10.78
C ASP A 888 2.34 33.90 -12.21
N ARG A 889 3.52 33.39 -12.57
CA ARG A 889 4.18 33.73 -13.84
C ARG A 889 3.53 33.11 -15.08
N TRP A 890 2.62 32.14 -14.92
CA TRP A 890 2.01 31.42 -16.04
C TRP A 890 0.61 31.93 -16.41
N ALA A 891 0.10 32.93 -15.71
CA ALA A 891 -1.27 33.44 -15.90
C ALA A 891 -1.55 33.95 -17.32
N ASN A 892 -0.53 34.33 -18.09
CA ASN A 892 -0.68 34.89 -19.44
C ASN A 892 -0.48 33.87 -20.58
N HIS A 893 -0.13 32.61 -20.28
CA HIS A 893 0.05 31.61 -21.33
C HIS A 893 -1.31 31.16 -21.90
N PRO A 894 -1.47 31.07 -23.24
CA PRO A 894 -2.72 30.67 -23.90
C PRO A 894 -3.03 29.17 -23.77
N SER A 895 -2.00 28.34 -23.60
CA SER A 895 -2.09 26.88 -23.53
C SER A 895 -1.22 26.29 -22.41
N GLY A 896 -1.58 25.09 -21.96
CA GLY A 896 -0.89 24.39 -20.87
C GLY A 896 -0.81 22.88 -21.08
N TYR A 897 0.38 22.30 -20.88
CA TYR A 897 0.59 20.85 -20.90
C TYR A 897 0.89 20.35 -19.49
N VAL A 898 0.08 19.44 -18.98
CA VAL A 898 0.37 18.72 -17.73
C VAL A 898 0.76 17.30 -18.08
N ILE A 899 2.05 16.99 -17.93
CA ILE A 899 2.66 15.78 -18.49
C ILE A 899 3.11 14.84 -17.37
N GLY A 900 2.55 13.63 -17.39
CA GLY A 900 2.89 12.55 -16.47
C GLY A 900 2.07 12.56 -15.18
N ARG A 901 2.40 11.60 -14.30
CA ARG A 901 1.75 11.39 -13.00
C ARG A 901 2.82 11.23 -11.93
N ASN A 902 2.81 12.08 -10.91
CA ASN A 902 3.74 11.97 -9.78
C ASN A 902 3.33 10.78 -8.89
N GLN A 903 3.74 9.56 -9.25
CA GLN A 903 3.35 8.32 -8.56
C GLN A 903 4.54 7.68 -7.84
N PRO A 904 4.64 7.84 -6.51
CA PRO A 904 5.59 7.10 -5.68
C PRO A 904 5.28 5.59 -5.64
N GLY A 905 6.20 4.77 -5.13
CA GLY A 905 5.93 3.35 -4.88
C GLY A 905 4.87 3.17 -3.78
N PRO A 906 4.08 2.08 -3.80
CA PRO A 906 2.98 1.88 -2.85
C PRO A 906 3.44 1.96 -1.39
N ARG A 907 4.56 1.30 -1.08
CA ARG A 907 5.17 1.35 0.26
C ARG A 907 5.54 2.77 0.69
N ASP A 908 6.06 3.62 -0.19
CA ASP A 908 6.42 4.99 0.18
C ASP A 908 5.17 5.79 0.57
N VAL A 909 4.05 5.57 -0.13
CA VAL A 909 2.77 6.22 0.19
C VAL A 909 2.16 5.64 1.46
N GLU A 910 2.24 4.32 1.69
CA GLU A 910 1.81 3.68 2.94
C GLU A 910 2.46 4.34 4.15
N HIS A 911 3.77 4.61 4.09
CA HIS A 911 4.50 5.24 5.18
C HIS A 911 4.09 6.71 5.40
N LEU A 912 3.81 7.45 4.33
CA LEU A 912 3.28 8.82 4.44
C LEU A 912 1.85 8.82 5.01
N ALA A 913 1.04 7.81 4.72
CA ALA A 913 -0.34 7.69 5.18
C ALA A 913 -0.47 7.16 6.62
N ALA A 914 0.46 6.30 7.06
CA ALA A 914 0.47 5.66 8.36
C ALA A 914 0.18 6.60 9.54
N PRO A 915 0.85 7.75 9.71
CA PRO A 915 0.60 8.62 10.87
C PRO A 915 -0.82 9.21 10.87
N PHE A 916 -1.47 9.38 9.71
CA PHE A 916 -2.87 9.84 9.66
C PHE A 916 -3.86 8.70 9.92
N ALA A 917 -3.63 7.55 9.29
CA ALA A 917 -4.45 6.35 9.47
C ALA A 917 -4.51 5.94 10.95
N VAL A 918 -3.35 5.87 11.62
CA VAL A 918 -3.25 5.51 13.04
C VAL A 918 -4.03 6.51 13.92
N ARG A 919 -3.95 7.81 13.63
CA ARG A 919 -4.70 8.85 14.36
C ARG A 919 -6.21 8.73 14.17
N ALA A 920 -6.65 8.18 13.03
CA ALA A 920 -8.04 7.85 12.76
C ALA A 920 -8.45 6.46 13.26
N GLY A 921 -7.55 5.72 13.93
CA GLY A 921 -7.81 4.34 14.38
C GLY A 921 -7.90 3.33 13.23
N HIS A 922 -7.36 3.66 12.06
CA HIS A 922 -7.39 2.82 10.86
C HIS A 922 -6.11 1.99 10.71
N VAL A 923 -6.31 0.80 10.16
CA VAL A 923 -5.31 -0.23 9.92
C VAL A 923 -4.91 -0.24 8.46
N ILE A 924 -3.68 0.17 8.15
CA ILE A 924 -3.18 0.07 6.77
C ILE A 924 -2.87 -1.39 6.44
N GLN A 925 -3.50 -1.89 5.38
CA GLN A 925 -3.15 -3.17 4.76
C GLN A 925 -2.17 -2.93 3.62
N SER A 926 -0.95 -3.44 3.75
CA SER A 926 0.07 -3.28 2.72
C SER A 926 -0.31 -4.06 1.46
N SER A 927 -0.18 -3.41 0.30
CA SER A 927 -0.54 -3.99 -0.99
C SER A 927 0.20 -3.31 -2.13
N GLU A 928 0.35 -4.01 -3.24
CA GLU A 928 0.69 -3.36 -4.51
C GLU A 928 -0.51 -2.55 -5.02
N TYR A 929 -0.25 -1.62 -5.96
CA TYR A 929 -1.33 -0.92 -6.64
C TYR A 929 -2.18 -1.91 -7.46
N GLY A 930 -3.49 -1.87 -7.23
CA GLY A 930 -4.49 -2.52 -8.08
C GLY A 930 -4.91 -1.60 -9.23
N GLN A 931 -5.77 -2.12 -10.12
CA GLN A 931 -6.35 -1.34 -11.20
C GLN A 931 -7.85 -1.20 -11.01
N GLU A 932 -8.36 0.00 -11.20
CA GLU A 932 -9.78 0.35 -11.08
C GLU A 932 -10.21 1.14 -12.32
N TRP A 933 -11.39 0.82 -12.86
CA TRP A 933 -12.00 1.64 -13.90
C TRP A 933 -12.63 2.89 -13.27
N ARG A 934 -12.23 4.08 -13.75
CA ARG A 934 -12.79 5.37 -13.33
C ARG A 934 -13.36 6.11 -14.54
N GLY A 935 -14.53 6.72 -14.39
CA GLY A 935 -15.18 7.48 -15.46
C GLY A 935 -14.67 8.91 -15.56
N ILE A 936 -14.14 9.30 -16.73
CA ILE A 936 -13.82 10.69 -17.10
C ILE A 936 -15.13 11.42 -17.40
N ARG A 937 -15.35 12.57 -16.74
CA ARG A 937 -16.50 13.44 -16.96
C ARG A 937 -16.33 14.25 -18.26
N MET A 938 -17.12 13.95 -19.29
CA MET A 938 -17.09 14.69 -20.57
C MET A 938 -18.05 15.88 -20.57
N ARG A 939 -17.74 16.90 -21.37
CA ARG A 939 -18.57 18.13 -21.47
C ARG A 939 -19.92 17.88 -22.14
N ASP A 940 -20.02 16.91 -23.04
CA ASP A 940 -21.27 16.51 -23.69
C ASP A 940 -22.19 15.67 -22.78
N GLY A 941 -21.78 15.41 -21.53
CA GLY A 941 -22.50 14.61 -20.55
C GLY A 941 -22.18 13.11 -20.60
N SER A 942 -21.39 12.66 -21.59
CA SER A 942 -20.93 11.27 -21.65
C SER A 942 -19.84 10.97 -20.60
N VAL A 943 -19.56 9.69 -20.40
CA VAL A 943 -18.49 9.22 -19.51
C VAL A 943 -17.54 8.34 -20.30
N THR A 944 -16.25 8.68 -20.26
CA THR A 944 -15.21 7.84 -20.90
C THR A 944 -14.48 7.01 -19.84
N PRO A 945 -14.45 5.67 -19.93
CA PRO A 945 -13.77 4.83 -18.96
C PRO A 945 -12.24 4.94 -19.09
N GLN A 946 -11.55 5.11 -17.96
CA GLN A 946 -10.10 5.12 -17.86
C GLN A 946 -9.67 4.14 -16.77
N LEU A 947 -8.76 3.23 -17.10
CA LEU A 947 -8.16 2.33 -16.12
C LEU A 947 -7.07 3.07 -15.35
N VAL A 948 -7.17 3.10 -14.03
CA VAL A 948 -6.27 3.86 -13.13
C VAL A 948 -5.67 2.93 -12.10
N ASP A 949 -4.37 3.12 -11.83
CA ASP A 949 -3.70 2.42 -10.72
C ASP A 949 -4.10 3.06 -9.39
N VAL A 950 -4.60 2.26 -8.46
CA VAL A 950 -5.13 2.68 -7.16
C VAL A 950 -4.60 1.80 -6.04
N HIS A 951 -4.44 2.37 -4.86
CA HIS A 951 -4.14 1.59 -3.67
C HIS A 951 -5.45 1.07 -3.06
N PRO A 952 -5.56 -0.21 -2.66
CA PRO A 952 -6.79 -0.76 -2.08
C PRO A 952 -7.09 -0.18 -0.69
N ASP A 953 -6.06 0.19 0.07
CA ASP A 953 -6.25 0.91 1.34
C ASP A 953 -6.67 2.37 1.12
N PRO A 954 -7.79 2.83 1.72
CA PRO A 954 -8.36 4.12 1.43
C PRO A 954 -7.59 5.30 2.06
N TRP A 955 -6.78 5.12 3.11
CA TRP A 955 -5.92 6.19 3.63
C TRP A 955 -4.69 6.40 2.77
N VAL A 956 -4.10 5.30 2.30
CA VAL A 956 -3.00 5.33 1.33
C VAL A 956 -3.46 5.97 0.02
N GLN A 957 -4.64 5.60 -0.47
CA GLN A 957 -5.22 6.18 -1.67
C GLN A 957 -5.44 7.69 -1.55
N ARG A 958 -5.92 8.19 -0.40
CA ARG A 958 -6.08 9.64 -0.16
C ARG A 958 -4.75 10.39 -0.26
N VAL A 959 -3.69 9.85 0.35
CA VAL A 959 -2.36 10.48 0.26
C VAL A 959 -1.82 10.41 -1.17
N LEU A 960 -2.02 9.28 -1.87
CA LEU A 960 -1.65 9.16 -3.29
C LEU A 960 -2.34 10.23 -4.13
N GLU A 961 -3.64 10.42 -3.94
CA GLU A 961 -4.44 11.42 -4.66
C GLU A 961 -3.95 12.85 -4.39
N GLN A 962 -3.55 13.14 -3.15
CA GLN A 962 -2.94 14.44 -2.81
C GLN A 962 -1.58 14.67 -3.51
N ILE A 963 -0.79 13.61 -3.74
CA ILE A 963 0.52 13.68 -4.40
C ILE A 963 0.39 13.74 -5.93
N ARG A 964 -0.60 13.04 -6.49
CA ARG A 964 -0.73 12.77 -7.92
C ARG A 964 -1.84 13.61 -8.55
N GLU A 965 -3.10 13.32 -8.27
CA GLU A 965 -4.27 13.99 -8.85
C GLU A 965 -4.33 15.47 -8.46
N ARG A 966 -4.22 15.80 -7.16
CA ARG A 966 -4.32 17.18 -6.68
C ARG A 966 -3.14 18.04 -7.09
N GLU A 967 -1.94 17.47 -7.23
CA GLU A 967 -0.78 18.20 -7.73
C GLU A 967 -0.93 18.52 -9.23
N SER A 968 -1.51 17.61 -10.02
CA SER A 968 -1.86 17.86 -11.43
C SER A 968 -2.94 18.93 -11.59
N GLU A 969 -3.95 18.94 -10.71
CA GLU A 969 -4.95 20.01 -10.64
C GLU A 969 -4.29 21.36 -10.27
N GLN A 970 -3.39 21.37 -9.29
CA GLN A 970 -2.63 22.56 -8.90
C GLN A 970 -1.78 23.12 -10.05
N ALA A 971 -1.20 22.24 -10.89
CA ALA A 971 -0.44 22.61 -12.07
C ALA A 971 -1.31 23.29 -13.12
N MET A 972 -2.44 22.68 -13.47
CA MET A 972 -3.40 23.25 -14.41
C MET A 972 -3.92 24.61 -13.94
N ASP A 973 -4.23 24.75 -12.64
CA ASP A 973 -4.77 25.98 -12.07
C ASP A 973 -3.77 27.15 -12.01
N ARG A 974 -2.47 26.91 -12.27
CA ARG A 974 -1.48 27.99 -12.47
C ARG A 974 -1.80 28.87 -13.68
N LEU A 975 -2.61 28.39 -14.62
CA LEU A 975 -3.08 29.15 -15.77
C LEU A 975 -4.30 30.05 -15.46
N ARG A 976 -4.74 30.12 -14.19
CA ARG A 976 -5.83 30.98 -13.70
C ARG A 976 -7.17 30.76 -14.40
N LEU A 977 -7.54 29.49 -14.60
CA LEU A 977 -8.71 29.07 -15.38
C LEU A 977 -10.07 29.49 -14.79
N ILE A 978 -10.12 29.94 -13.53
CA ILE A 978 -11.37 30.37 -12.89
C ILE A 978 -11.67 31.86 -13.13
N HIS A 979 -10.67 32.72 -13.25
CA HIS A 979 -10.91 34.16 -13.47
C HIS A 979 -10.66 34.60 -14.91
N ASN A 980 -10.08 33.72 -15.74
CA ASN A 980 -9.82 34.09 -17.13
C ASN A 980 -11.14 34.22 -17.94
N PRO A 981 -11.41 35.40 -18.54
CA PRO A 981 -12.58 35.58 -19.39
C PRO A 981 -12.54 34.73 -20.66
N GLN A 982 -11.34 34.46 -21.19
CA GLN A 982 -11.15 33.62 -22.37
C GLN A 982 -10.81 32.19 -21.96
N ARG A 983 -11.30 31.20 -22.71
CA ARG A 983 -10.91 29.80 -22.50
C ARG A 983 -9.48 29.59 -22.96
N LYS A 984 -8.72 28.83 -22.16
CA LYS A 984 -7.37 28.38 -22.49
C LYS A 984 -7.38 26.90 -22.86
N SER A 985 -6.41 26.48 -23.68
CA SER A 985 -6.25 25.08 -24.06
C SER A 985 -5.41 24.34 -23.02
N ILE A 986 -5.93 23.23 -22.49
CA ILE A 986 -5.23 22.38 -21.52
C ILE A 986 -5.12 20.97 -22.08
N TYR A 987 -3.89 20.46 -22.09
CA TYR A 987 -3.57 19.11 -22.53
C TYR A 987 -3.10 18.28 -21.33
N LEU A 988 -3.89 17.26 -20.98
CA LEU A 988 -3.61 16.34 -19.88
C LEU A 988 -2.97 15.06 -20.46
N LEU A 989 -1.65 14.95 -20.38
CA LEU A 989 -0.90 13.80 -20.88
C LEU A 989 -0.62 12.83 -19.73
N MET A 990 -1.67 12.13 -19.30
CA MET A 990 -1.62 11.24 -18.13
C MET A 990 -2.75 10.20 -18.13
N PRO A 991 -2.49 8.97 -17.66
CA PRO A 991 -3.48 7.89 -17.57
C PRO A 991 -4.23 7.92 -16.21
N ILE A 992 -4.65 9.10 -15.74
CA ILE A 992 -5.41 9.26 -14.48
C ILE A 992 -6.62 10.16 -14.71
N VAL A 993 -7.64 10.05 -13.85
CA VAL A 993 -8.83 10.92 -13.90
C VAL A 993 -8.64 12.07 -12.91
N LEU A 994 -8.92 13.30 -13.34
CA LEU A 994 -8.86 14.52 -12.50
C LEU A 994 -10.28 15.08 -12.28
N ASP A 995 -10.49 15.90 -11.24
CA ASP A 995 -11.77 16.61 -11.04
C ASP A 995 -11.89 17.80 -12.01
N GLN A 996 -12.02 17.49 -13.28
CA GLN A 996 -12.16 18.44 -14.37
C GLN A 996 -13.10 17.88 -15.44
N THR A 997 -13.92 18.76 -16.02
CA THR A 997 -14.74 18.43 -17.17
C THR A 997 -13.88 18.46 -18.43
N VAL A 998 -13.87 17.34 -19.17
CA VAL A 998 -13.04 17.12 -20.35
C VAL A 998 -13.84 17.37 -21.63
N ASP A 999 -13.27 18.14 -22.55
CA ASP A 999 -13.88 18.41 -23.86
C ASP A 999 -13.61 17.28 -24.84
N ARG A 1000 -12.43 16.64 -24.74
CA ARG A 1000 -12.01 15.59 -25.65
C ARG A 1000 -11.07 14.57 -25.00
N VAL A 1001 -11.25 13.30 -25.33
CA VAL A 1001 -10.26 12.23 -25.08
C VAL A 1001 -9.67 11.78 -26.42
N ILE A 1002 -8.35 11.64 -26.50
CA ILE A 1002 -7.63 11.22 -27.73
C ILE A 1002 -6.51 10.24 -27.38
N ASP A 1003 -6.24 9.26 -28.24
CA ASP A 1003 -5.08 8.36 -28.08
C ASP A 1003 -3.77 9.09 -28.43
N TRP A 1004 -2.70 8.77 -27.71
CA TRP A 1004 -1.35 9.34 -27.91
C TRP A 1004 -0.90 9.32 -29.38
N LYS A 1005 -1.14 8.22 -30.10
CA LYS A 1005 -0.69 8.07 -31.48
C LYS A 1005 -1.38 9.04 -32.42
N ASP A 1006 -2.66 9.32 -32.19
CA ASP A 1006 -3.43 10.26 -32.99
C ASP A 1006 -3.18 11.70 -32.56
N PHE A 1007 -2.92 11.95 -31.27
CA PHE A 1007 -2.50 13.26 -30.77
C PHE A 1007 -1.21 13.75 -31.44
N VAL A 1008 -0.16 12.93 -31.48
CA VAL A 1008 1.13 13.27 -32.13
C VAL A 1008 0.96 13.53 -33.62
N ARG A 1009 0.01 12.85 -34.27
CA ARG A 1009 -0.28 13.02 -35.70
C ARG A 1009 -1.16 14.25 -35.99
N GLY A 1010 -1.52 15.03 -34.98
CA GLY A 1010 -2.33 16.23 -35.12
C GLY A 1010 -3.84 15.98 -35.23
N GLY A 1011 -4.32 14.81 -34.79
CA GLY A 1011 -5.73 14.43 -34.75
C GLY A 1011 -6.00 13.00 -35.22
N GLU A 1012 -7.25 12.59 -35.05
CA GLU A 1012 -7.75 11.31 -35.54
C GLU A 1012 -7.77 11.25 -37.06
N ARG A 1013 -7.83 10.04 -37.63
CA ARG A 1013 -7.76 9.85 -39.09
C ARG A 1013 -8.78 10.70 -39.86
N ILE A 1014 -10.02 10.75 -39.39
CA ILE A 1014 -11.09 11.55 -40.00
C ILE A 1014 -10.76 13.04 -39.94
N GLU A 1015 -10.36 13.55 -38.77
CA GLU A 1015 -10.01 14.95 -38.59
C GLU A 1015 -8.83 15.36 -39.47
N ARG A 1016 -7.81 14.50 -39.57
CA ARG A 1016 -6.66 14.76 -40.46
C ARG A 1016 -7.10 14.81 -41.92
N ALA A 1017 -8.03 13.94 -42.33
CA ALA A 1017 -8.56 13.96 -43.69
C ALA A 1017 -9.32 15.25 -43.97
N ILE A 1018 -10.17 15.68 -43.04
CA ILE A 1018 -10.94 16.93 -43.15
C ILE A 1018 -10.02 18.15 -43.16
N ARG A 1019 -9.09 18.24 -42.21
CA ARG A 1019 -8.16 19.37 -42.08
C ARG A 1019 -7.28 19.52 -43.33
N ARG A 1020 -6.81 18.40 -43.87
CA ARG A 1020 -5.88 18.40 -45.00
C ARG A 1020 -6.56 18.56 -46.35
N TYR A 1021 -7.72 17.95 -46.53
CA TYR A 1021 -8.37 17.84 -47.83
C TYR A 1021 -9.73 18.56 -47.91
N GLY A 1022 -10.32 18.98 -46.80
CA GLY A 1022 -11.66 19.58 -46.79
C GLY A 1022 -12.74 18.66 -47.35
N PHE A 1023 -12.51 17.35 -47.35
CA PHE A 1023 -13.34 16.35 -48.03
C PHE A 1023 -13.21 14.97 -47.37
N LEU A 1024 -14.34 14.28 -47.18
CA LEU A 1024 -14.40 12.95 -46.58
C LEU A 1024 -15.40 12.04 -47.34
N PRO A 1025 -14.94 11.05 -48.12
CA PRO A 1025 -15.82 10.09 -48.76
C PRO A 1025 -16.33 9.04 -47.76
N MET A 1026 -17.62 8.74 -47.81
CA MET A 1026 -18.28 7.74 -46.93
C MET A 1026 -18.10 6.31 -47.43
N SER A 1027 -16.95 6.01 -48.03
CA SER A 1027 -16.60 4.69 -48.56
C SER A 1027 -15.16 4.37 -48.20
N GLY A 1028 -14.93 3.32 -47.39
CA GLY A 1028 -13.59 2.93 -47.01
C GLY A 1028 -12.69 2.57 -48.20
N LYS A 1029 -13.26 2.16 -49.34
CA LYS A 1029 -12.50 1.94 -50.59
C LYS A 1029 -11.98 3.27 -51.16
N GLU A 1030 -12.79 4.33 -51.12
CA GLU A 1030 -12.39 5.65 -51.61
C GLU A 1030 -11.44 6.34 -50.63
N CYS A 1031 -11.61 6.17 -49.31
CA CYS A 1031 -10.67 6.67 -48.31
C CYS A 1031 -9.25 6.14 -48.52
N VAL A 1032 -9.08 4.82 -48.70
CA VAL A 1032 -7.75 4.22 -48.93
C VAL A 1032 -7.15 4.67 -50.26
N ARG A 1033 -7.99 4.87 -51.28
CA ARG A 1033 -7.54 5.30 -52.61
C ARG A 1033 -7.08 6.76 -52.62
N LEU A 1034 -7.83 7.64 -51.98
CA LEU A 1034 -7.59 9.09 -52.00
C LEU A 1034 -6.60 9.53 -50.92
N PHE A 1035 -6.61 8.85 -49.77
CA PHE A 1035 -5.83 9.21 -48.59
C PHE A 1035 -5.04 8.00 -48.04
N PRO A 1036 -4.16 7.38 -48.86
CA PRO A 1036 -3.40 6.19 -48.47
C PRO A 1036 -2.42 6.43 -47.30
N ASP A 1037 -2.06 7.69 -47.05
CA ASP A 1037 -1.26 8.13 -45.91
C ASP A 1037 -2.07 8.23 -44.60
N ILE A 1038 -3.40 8.25 -44.70
CA ILE A 1038 -4.32 8.25 -43.55
C ILE A 1038 -4.86 6.84 -43.29
N TRP A 1039 -5.36 6.16 -44.32
CA TRP A 1039 -5.88 4.80 -44.23
C TRP A 1039 -5.11 3.83 -45.13
N ASP A 1040 -4.52 2.82 -44.51
CA ASP A 1040 -3.75 1.76 -45.18
C ASP A 1040 -4.62 0.62 -45.71
N ASN A 1041 -5.81 0.42 -45.13
CA ASN A 1041 -6.72 -0.65 -45.50
C ASN A 1041 -8.21 -0.29 -45.33
N ARG A 1042 -9.05 -0.99 -46.09
CA ARG A 1042 -10.49 -0.73 -46.18
C ARG A 1042 -11.24 -1.03 -44.88
N MET A 1043 -10.79 -2.03 -44.11
CA MET A 1043 -11.48 -2.42 -42.86
C MET A 1043 -11.35 -1.33 -41.81
N THR A 1044 -10.13 -0.80 -41.62
CA THR A 1044 -9.88 0.37 -40.74
C THR A 1044 -10.72 1.56 -41.17
N ALA A 1045 -10.72 1.90 -42.46
CA ALA A 1045 -11.50 3.03 -42.96
C ALA A 1045 -13.01 2.85 -42.74
N ASN A 1046 -13.55 1.66 -43.01
CA ASN A 1046 -14.97 1.38 -42.77
C ASN A 1046 -15.35 1.47 -41.30
N ARG A 1047 -14.51 0.95 -40.39
CA ARG A 1047 -14.74 1.03 -38.94
C ARG A 1047 -14.72 2.48 -38.46
N ASP A 1048 -13.75 3.27 -38.91
CA ASP A 1048 -13.66 4.67 -38.52
C ASP A 1048 -14.86 5.49 -39.08
N LEU A 1049 -15.38 5.14 -40.26
CA LEU A 1049 -16.57 5.77 -40.88
C LEU A 1049 -17.92 5.26 -40.32
N GLU A 1050 -17.95 4.14 -39.61
CA GLU A 1050 -19.18 3.49 -39.12
C GLU A 1050 -20.04 4.42 -38.24
N PRO A 1051 -19.47 5.17 -37.26
CA PRO A 1051 -20.24 6.10 -36.44
C PRO A 1051 -20.86 7.26 -37.24
N LEU A 1052 -20.33 7.53 -38.43
CA LEU A 1052 -20.77 8.62 -39.31
C LEU A 1052 -21.82 8.14 -40.33
N GLN A 1053 -22.14 6.84 -40.36
CA GLN A 1053 -23.19 6.31 -41.22
C GLN A 1053 -24.56 6.81 -40.75
N GLY A 1054 -25.16 7.70 -41.53
CA GLY A 1054 -26.45 8.33 -41.19
C GLY A 1054 -26.34 9.72 -40.57
N ALA A 1055 -25.12 10.22 -40.32
CA ALA A 1055 -24.93 11.61 -39.91
C ALA A 1055 -25.40 12.58 -41.01
N THR A 1056 -26.04 13.68 -40.62
CA THR A 1056 -26.30 14.84 -41.49
C THR A 1056 -25.15 15.85 -41.40
N ALA A 1057 -25.09 16.85 -42.29
CA ALA A 1057 -24.13 17.93 -42.18
C ALA A 1057 -24.20 18.65 -40.82
N GLU A 1058 -25.41 18.88 -40.30
CA GLU A 1058 -25.65 19.46 -38.97
C GLU A 1058 -25.15 18.56 -37.82
N THR A 1059 -25.34 17.23 -37.96
CA THR A 1059 -24.87 16.26 -36.96
C THR A 1059 -23.33 16.17 -36.99
N PHE A 1060 -22.72 16.27 -38.18
CA PHE A 1060 -21.27 16.21 -38.37
C PHE A 1060 -20.54 17.41 -37.75
N VAL A 1061 -21.11 18.62 -37.85
CA VAL A 1061 -20.60 19.83 -37.20
C VAL A 1061 -20.64 19.71 -35.66
N THR A 1062 -21.47 18.82 -35.13
CA THR A 1062 -21.52 18.50 -33.68
C THR A 1062 -20.45 17.47 -33.28
N PHE A 1063 -20.02 16.59 -34.21
CA PHE A 1063 -18.91 15.64 -34.03
C PHE A 1063 -17.52 16.30 -34.15
N GLY A 1064 -17.39 17.36 -34.95
CA GLY A 1064 -16.17 18.15 -35.08
C GLY A 1064 -16.06 19.20 -33.98
N ASN A 1065 -15.01 19.14 -33.16
CA ASN A 1065 -14.85 20.07 -32.04
C ASN A 1065 -14.83 21.54 -32.51
N LYS A 1066 -15.54 22.39 -31.79
CA LYS A 1066 -16.21 23.63 -32.26
C LYS A 1066 -15.35 24.84 -32.65
N GLU A 1067 -14.04 24.75 -32.84
CA GLU A 1067 -13.22 25.98 -32.99
C GLU A 1067 -12.24 26.08 -34.17
N SER A 1068 -12.05 25.09 -35.05
CA SER A 1068 -11.08 25.31 -36.16
C SER A 1068 -11.23 24.54 -37.46
N LEU A 1069 -12.34 23.84 -37.72
CA LEU A 1069 -12.49 23.08 -38.97
C LEU A 1069 -13.76 23.50 -39.71
N ILE A 1070 -13.65 24.63 -40.41
CA ILE A 1070 -14.47 25.06 -41.55
C ILE A 1070 -15.95 25.37 -41.20
N THR A 1071 -16.39 26.59 -41.46
CA THR A 1071 -17.71 27.12 -41.07
C THR A 1071 -18.90 26.52 -41.81
N GLU A 1072 -18.68 25.79 -42.91
CA GLU A 1072 -19.73 25.18 -43.71
C GLU A 1072 -19.37 23.73 -44.08
N CYS A 1073 -20.28 22.81 -43.78
CA CYS A 1073 -20.20 21.40 -44.15
C CYS A 1073 -21.43 21.06 -44.97
N TYR A 1074 -21.26 20.35 -46.09
CA TYR A 1074 -22.37 19.83 -46.88
C TYR A 1074 -22.20 18.35 -47.15
N GLN A 1075 -23.32 17.65 -47.21
CA GLN A 1075 -23.37 16.29 -47.71
C GLN A 1075 -23.53 16.32 -49.23
N CYS A 1076 -22.86 15.43 -49.96
CA CYS A 1076 -22.98 15.38 -51.41
C CYS A 1076 -22.94 13.95 -51.96
N LEU A 1077 -23.50 13.77 -53.15
CA LEU A 1077 -23.25 12.63 -54.02
C LEU A 1077 -22.36 13.08 -55.18
N TYR A 1078 -21.29 12.33 -55.45
CA TYR A 1078 -20.48 12.56 -56.64
C TYR A 1078 -20.29 11.27 -57.44
N GLN A 1079 -20.17 11.42 -58.76
CA GLN A 1079 -19.78 10.36 -59.69
C GLN A 1079 -18.54 10.78 -60.47
N ARG A 1080 -17.60 9.85 -60.60
CA ARG A 1080 -16.39 10.01 -61.43
C ARG A 1080 -16.73 9.71 -62.90
N ASN A 1081 -15.84 10.10 -63.82
CA ASN A 1081 -15.90 9.91 -65.29
C ASN A 1081 -16.69 8.67 -65.79
N ALA A 1082 -17.26 8.73 -67.00
CA ALA A 1082 -18.29 7.86 -67.61
C ALA A 1082 -18.15 6.32 -67.44
N HIS A 1083 -16.97 5.80 -67.12
CA HIS A 1083 -16.71 4.37 -66.86
C HIS A 1083 -17.07 3.89 -65.44
N TYR A 1084 -17.42 4.78 -64.51
CA TYR A 1084 -17.77 4.43 -63.13
C TYR A 1084 -19.28 4.53 -62.88
N ALA A 1085 -19.91 3.43 -62.44
CA ALA A 1085 -21.37 3.30 -62.39
C ALA A 1085 -22.05 3.75 -61.09
N HIS A 1086 -21.29 4.03 -60.01
CA HIS A 1086 -21.87 4.24 -58.67
C HIS A 1086 -21.58 5.64 -58.12
N SER A 1087 -22.62 6.32 -57.62
CA SER A 1087 -22.49 7.53 -56.82
C SER A 1087 -21.87 7.21 -55.46
N VAL A 1088 -20.93 8.05 -55.02
CA VAL A 1088 -20.33 7.95 -53.69
C VAL A 1088 -20.85 9.11 -52.83
N LYS A 1089 -21.35 8.78 -51.64
CA LYS A 1089 -21.72 9.77 -50.62
C LYS A 1089 -20.46 10.31 -49.95
N ALA A 1090 -20.42 11.61 -49.71
CA ALA A 1090 -19.29 12.26 -49.05
C ALA A 1090 -19.74 13.51 -48.27
N PHE A 1091 -18.85 13.98 -47.40
CA PHE A 1091 -18.91 15.31 -46.80
C PHE A 1091 -17.85 16.20 -47.43
N VAL A 1092 -18.22 17.44 -47.71
CA VAL A 1092 -17.32 18.48 -48.20
C VAL A 1092 -17.39 19.68 -47.27
N PHE A 1093 -16.21 20.16 -46.89
CA PHE A 1093 -16.02 21.25 -45.95
C PHE A 1093 -15.52 22.44 -46.76
N ALA A 1094 -16.47 23.13 -47.39
CA ALA A 1094 -16.27 24.27 -48.27
C ALA A 1094 -17.60 25.02 -48.39
N THR A 1095 -17.59 26.21 -48.97
CA THR A 1095 -18.85 26.90 -49.28
C THR A 1095 -19.61 26.16 -50.38
N ALA A 1096 -20.94 26.26 -50.41
CA ALA A 1096 -21.75 25.59 -51.43
C ALA A 1096 -21.27 25.90 -52.87
N ALA A 1097 -20.78 27.12 -53.11
CA ALA A 1097 -20.24 27.57 -54.39
C ALA A 1097 -18.92 26.88 -54.79
N THR A 1098 -18.09 26.49 -53.81
CA THR A 1098 -16.73 25.93 -54.05
C THR A 1098 -16.66 24.42 -53.80
N ALA A 1099 -17.73 23.82 -53.28
CA ALA A 1099 -17.81 22.41 -52.94
C ALA A 1099 -17.49 21.47 -54.13
N ARG A 1100 -18.04 21.75 -55.32
CA ARG A 1100 -17.78 20.95 -56.53
C ARG A 1100 -16.31 21.00 -56.94
N GLU A 1101 -15.71 22.20 -56.93
CA GLU A 1101 -14.32 22.43 -57.31
C GLU A 1101 -13.37 21.72 -56.34
N ARG A 1102 -13.60 21.87 -55.03
CA ARG A 1102 -12.81 21.20 -53.98
C ARG A 1102 -12.77 19.68 -54.16
N ILE A 1103 -13.90 19.06 -54.48
CA ILE A 1103 -13.95 17.61 -54.71
C ILE A 1103 -13.25 17.24 -56.02
N ALA A 1104 -13.43 18.03 -57.08
CA ALA A 1104 -12.80 17.78 -58.38
C ALA A 1104 -11.26 17.87 -58.30
N GLU A 1105 -10.71 18.76 -57.48
CA GLU A 1105 -9.26 18.85 -57.21
C GLU A 1105 -8.67 17.54 -56.66
N ILE A 1106 -9.44 16.83 -55.82
CA ILE A 1106 -8.96 15.66 -55.08
C ILE A 1106 -9.28 14.36 -55.85
N VAL A 1107 -10.49 14.29 -56.41
CA VAL A 1107 -11.05 13.07 -57.01
C VAL A 1107 -10.78 12.99 -58.52
N GLY A 1108 -10.48 14.13 -59.16
CA GLY A 1108 -10.42 14.32 -60.60
C GLY A 1108 -11.77 14.72 -61.20
N GLU A 1109 -11.89 14.70 -62.52
CA GLU A 1109 -13.08 15.14 -63.25
C GLU A 1109 -14.37 14.42 -62.79
N LEU A 1110 -15.39 15.23 -62.45
CA LEU A 1110 -16.68 14.76 -61.94
C LEU A 1110 -17.73 14.73 -63.05
N ARG A 1111 -18.36 13.57 -63.25
CA ARG A 1111 -19.49 13.38 -64.17
C ARG A 1111 -20.76 14.00 -63.62
N SER A 1112 -21.06 13.74 -62.35
CA SER A 1112 -22.18 14.34 -61.64
C SER A 1112 -21.76 14.72 -60.23
N PHE A 1113 -22.38 15.79 -59.73
CA PHE A 1113 -22.21 16.29 -58.38
C PHE A 1113 -23.54 16.89 -57.96
N GLU A 1114 -24.03 16.47 -56.80
CA GLU A 1114 -25.28 16.91 -56.20
C GLU A 1114 -25.03 17.16 -54.71
N LEU A 1115 -25.32 18.37 -54.25
CA LEU A 1115 -25.41 18.67 -52.82
C LEU A 1115 -26.73 18.10 -52.31
N LEU A 1116 -26.67 17.38 -51.20
CA LEU A 1116 -27.84 16.86 -50.51
C LEU A 1116 -28.24 17.87 -49.44
N GLU A 1117 -29.54 18.18 -49.36
CA GLU A 1117 -30.13 19.01 -48.31
C GLU A 1117 -29.89 18.43 -46.90
#